data_AF-A0A7C4G7A3-F1
#
_entry.id   AF-A0A7C4G7A3-F1
#
_cell.length_a   1.000
_cell.length_b   1.000
_cell.length_c   1.000
_cell.angle_alpha   90.00
_cell.angle_beta   90.00
_cell.angle_gamma   90.00
#
_symmetry.space_group_name_H-M   'P 1'
#
loop_
_entity.id
_entity.type
_entity.pdbx_description
1 polymer ?
#
loop_
_entity_poly.entity_id
_entity_poly.type
_entity_poly.pdbx_seq_one_letter_code
_entity_poly.pdbx_strand_id
1 'polypeptide(L)'
;MLLLKHKLVIAIFIILVLIVSGLSIYFYMGLAVKRNIVGIINIEGPILTSEDANKCLEAINQAIINDTIKAVVLRIDSPGGYADLVEQIYLDLLELRKIKPIIASVTLALSGGYYIAVAADHIYVEPTSSIGNVGVIGVMPPILIPSETVLETGVYKATGYSRLLFPFNLTHALENFLLAVTSNRGSKLKIPLMELKKGMIYMGSEALKIGLADEVGSLQKAISKAAEKAGIVQYGVASLMPRNTALSQSITEWRNLTVNTLNRIQPPPSIWYLYLPSSKINSFEESIVEISGGSKAGLVAVDKSHGNIVSEWDLDIFIAELAKRNVTVGFISSWDDLKSMLNNISCLIVASPTRTYSMRECEDIERFVGRGGMLLLFYDPSYEYVSIPDFFGPVNSIANRFGLSFAKGYLYNEVEHYGFYRNIYIRNFRENPLTRNLTSLVFFTSTYIHNMNNGVAWTSNNTYSSTAERRGRYDVIAYVKRNGTVIAFSDQTFLKEPYCYVEDNYKLILNLVSEIVGVKVTVESRKIEEIREIAKPNLPVGTVKEFIEEINGEEHLLKWIKTSKQEIVVERPDMITHYYYNEEEKLTGYTSNGIEVMYDTPIPPPPYPIFKGKNWKYESSYTLHIGEEETRGKYMEECYVEEIQDIEAIGKTYSCAKISFKTTDQFNVSKGKLTIIVKGYSWISSEVGEVKEEYTAQYYMNGILVREIHVKIMLKSIQKG
;
A
#
# COMPACT_ATOMS: atom_id res chain seq x y z
N MET A 1 11.82 76.33 -80.84
CA MET A 1 12.30 76.95 -79.58
C MET A 1 11.23 77.01 -78.46
N LEU A 2 9.93 77.16 -78.76
CA LEU A 2 8.85 77.15 -77.73
C LEU A 2 8.61 75.80 -77.04
N LEU A 3 8.70 74.68 -77.76
CA LEU A 3 8.48 73.33 -77.21
C LEU A 3 9.51 72.91 -76.14
N LEU A 4 10.75 73.42 -76.22
CA LEU A 4 11.79 73.15 -75.23
C LEU A 4 11.51 73.88 -73.90
N LYS A 5 10.96 75.10 -73.96
CA LYS A 5 10.61 75.89 -72.77
C LYS A 5 9.47 75.24 -71.97
N HIS A 6 8.45 74.70 -72.64
CA HIS A 6 7.35 73.99 -71.95
C HIS A 6 7.81 72.72 -71.24
N LYS A 7 8.71 71.92 -71.85
CA LYS A 7 9.26 70.72 -71.21
C LYS A 7 10.12 71.06 -69.99
N LEU A 8 10.87 72.16 -70.04
CA LEU A 8 11.69 72.63 -68.91
C LEU A 8 10.81 73.09 -67.73
N VAL A 9 9.73 73.82 -67.99
CA VAL A 9 8.79 74.27 -66.96
C VAL A 9 8.07 73.09 -66.30
N ILE A 10 7.66 72.08 -67.10
CA ILE A 10 7.04 70.86 -66.57
C ILE A 10 8.04 70.07 -65.72
N ALA A 11 9.30 69.95 -66.15
CA ALA A 11 10.34 69.27 -65.38
C ALA A 11 10.64 69.98 -64.05
N ILE A 12 10.72 71.32 -64.04
CA ILE A 12 10.91 72.12 -62.82
C ILE A 12 9.71 71.96 -61.88
N PHE A 13 8.48 71.94 -62.41
CA PHE A 13 7.29 71.73 -61.61
C PHE A 13 7.25 70.34 -60.97
N ILE A 14 7.61 69.28 -61.70
CA ILE A 14 7.69 67.91 -61.17
C ILE A 14 8.77 67.81 -60.08
N ILE A 15 9.93 68.43 -60.29
CA ILE A 15 11.01 68.47 -59.29
C ILE A 15 10.55 69.21 -58.04
N LEU A 16 9.84 70.33 -58.18
CA LEU A 16 9.29 71.07 -57.04
C LEU A 16 8.27 70.24 -56.26
N VAL A 17 7.37 69.53 -56.95
CA VAL A 17 6.40 68.63 -56.33
C VAL A 17 7.09 67.48 -55.58
N LEU A 18 8.15 66.90 -56.15
CA LEU A 18 8.93 65.85 -55.50
C LEU A 18 9.72 66.35 -54.29
N ILE A 19 10.23 67.58 -54.34
CA ILE A 19 10.91 68.21 -53.20
C ILE A 19 9.90 68.52 -52.10
N VAL A 20 8.73 69.07 -52.43
CA VAL A 20 7.68 69.36 -51.46
C VAL A 20 7.10 68.08 -50.86
N SER A 21 6.90 67.02 -51.65
CA SER A 21 6.43 65.72 -51.13
C SER A 21 7.49 65.05 -50.25
N GLY A 22 8.76 65.10 -50.66
CA GLY A 22 9.89 64.61 -49.87
C GLY A 22 10.05 65.36 -48.54
N LEU A 23 9.95 66.70 -48.56
CA LEU A 23 9.93 67.53 -47.36
C LEU A 23 8.70 67.26 -46.48
N SER A 24 7.53 67.04 -47.08
CA SER A 24 6.30 66.72 -46.34
C SER A 24 6.41 65.36 -45.67
N ILE A 25 6.96 64.34 -46.33
CA ILE A 25 7.20 63.01 -45.76
C ILE A 25 8.28 63.07 -44.67
N TYR A 26 9.36 63.82 -44.89
CA TYR A 26 10.40 64.04 -43.88
C TYR A 26 9.84 64.76 -42.65
N PHE A 27 8.97 65.76 -42.84
CA PHE A 27 8.30 66.46 -41.76
C PHE A 27 7.28 65.56 -41.04
N TYR A 28 6.54 64.71 -41.77
CA TYR A 28 5.61 63.72 -41.20
C TYR A 28 6.34 62.62 -40.41
N MET A 29 7.48 62.14 -40.89
CA MET A 29 8.33 61.18 -40.17
C MET A 29 9.04 61.82 -38.97
N GLY A 30 9.46 63.09 -39.09
CA GLY A 30 10.03 63.87 -37.97
C GLY A 30 9.00 64.24 -36.89
N LEU A 31 7.72 64.30 -37.25
CA LEU A 31 6.57 64.51 -36.35
C LEU A 31 5.96 63.22 -35.80
N ALA A 32 6.54 62.04 -36.07
CA ALA A 32 6.17 60.82 -35.36
C ALA A 32 6.64 60.94 -33.89
N VAL A 33 5.89 61.71 -33.09
CA VAL A 33 6.07 61.84 -31.65
C VAL A 33 6.06 60.43 -31.10
N LYS A 34 7.20 59.96 -30.57
CA LYS A 34 7.25 58.77 -29.72
C LYS A 34 6.25 59.00 -28.59
N ARG A 35 5.05 58.42 -28.71
CA ARG A 35 4.01 58.59 -27.70
C ARG A 35 4.52 57.95 -26.41
N ASN A 36 4.54 58.72 -25.33
CA ASN A 36 4.78 58.18 -24.00
C ASN A 36 3.66 57.19 -23.67
N ILE A 37 4.00 56.07 -23.04
CA ILE A 37 3.05 55.00 -22.73
C ILE A 37 3.09 54.71 -21.22
N VAL A 38 1.91 54.55 -20.63
CA VAL A 38 1.74 53.84 -19.36
C VAL A 38 1.42 52.38 -19.70
N GLY A 39 2.34 51.48 -19.34
CA GLY A 39 2.18 50.05 -19.58
C GLY A 39 1.33 49.39 -18.49
N ILE A 40 0.41 48.50 -18.87
CA ILE A 40 -0.36 47.69 -17.93
C ILE A 40 0.18 46.25 -17.97
N ILE A 41 0.55 45.73 -16.81
CA ILE A 41 0.88 44.32 -16.60
C ILE A 41 -0.26 43.70 -15.79
N ASN A 42 -0.99 42.76 -16.40
CA ASN A 42 -2.07 42.04 -15.73
C ASN A 42 -1.50 40.81 -15.02
N ILE A 43 -1.82 40.65 -13.74
CA ILE A 43 -1.43 39.51 -12.90
C ILE A 43 -2.72 38.89 -12.40
N GLU A 44 -3.25 37.96 -13.20
CA GLU A 44 -4.58 37.37 -13.02
C GLU A 44 -4.45 35.86 -12.75
N GLY A 45 -5.14 35.37 -11.74
CA GLY A 45 -5.13 33.96 -11.36
C GLY A 45 -3.86 33.53 -10.61
N PRO A 46 -3.72 32.22 -10.33
CA PRO A 46 -2.60 31.68 -9.58
C PRO A 46 -1.34 31.55 -10.44
N ILE A 47 -0.16 31.71 -9.82
CA ILE A 47 1.16 31.59 -10.48
C ILE A 47 1.74 30.21 -10.18
N LEU A 48 1.46 29.23 -11.04
CA LEU A 48 1.74 27.81 -10.77
C LEU A 48 2.80 27.20 -11.70
N THR A 49 3.14 27.88 -12.78
CA THR A 49 4.09 27.39 -13.77
C THR A 49 5.11 28.46 -14.14
N SER A 50 6.28 28.03 -14.62
CA SER A 50 7.26 28.97 -15.17
C SER A 50 6.69 29.78 -16.34
N GLU A 51 5.70 29.27 -17.08
CA GLU A 51 5.03 30.03 -18.14
C GLU A 51 4.21 31.21 -17.57
N ASP A 52 3.50 31.00 -16.45
CA ASP A 52 2.76 32.07 -15.77
C ASP A 52 3.71 33.19 -15.32
N ALA A 53 4.86 32.80 -14.76
CA ALA A 53 5.90 33.75 -14.35
C ALA A 53 6.53 34.44 -15.56
N ASN A 54 6.93 33.69 -16.59
CA ASN A 54 7.61 34.22 -17.78
C ASN A 54 6.79 35.27 -18.52
N LYS A 55 5.46 35.13 -18.60
CA LYS A 55 4.58 36.18 -19.14
C LYS A 55 4.79 37.51 -18.42
N CYS A 56 4.85 37.47 -17.09
CA CYS A 56 5.12 38.65 -16.26
C CYS A 56 6.54 39.17 -16.48
N LEU A 57 7.55 38.29 -16.44
CA LEU A 57 8.96 38.64 -16.61
C LEU A 57 9.23 39.28 -17.98
N GLU A 58 8.66 38.74 -19.05
CA GLU A 58 8.77 39.31 -20.40
C GLU A 58 8.14 40.70 -20.45
N ALA A 59 6.95 40.89 -19.87
CA ALA A 59 6.29 42.20 -19.80
C ALA A 59 7.10 43.20 -18.97
N ILE A 60 7.72 42.77 -17.86
CA ILE A 60 8.61 43.60 -17.05
C ILE A 60 9.86 43.98 -17.85
N ASN A 61 10.49 43.03 -18.52
CA ASN A 61 11.67 43.28 -19.35
C ASN A 61 11.34 44.24 -20.51
N GLN A 62 10.19 44.06 -21.17
CA GLN A 62 9.69 45.02 -22.17
C GLN A 62 9.50 46.41 -21.57
N ALA A 63 8.96 46.49 -20.35
CA ALA A 63 8.84 47.74 -19.63
C ALA A 63 10.20 48.36 -19.31
N ILE A 64 11.24 47.58 -19.01
CA ILE A 64 12.59 48.09 -18.74
C ILE A 64 13.22 48.66 -20.03
N ILE A 65 13.31 47.85 -21.10
CA ILE A 65 14.10 48.19 -22.29
C ILE A 65 13.42 49.20 -23.22
N ASN A 66 12.09 49.34 -23.16
CA ASN A 66 11.35 50.21 -24.06
C ASN A 66 11.22 51.63 -23.49
N ASP A 67 12.00 52.58 -24.04
CA ASP A 67 11.98 53.99 -23.63
C ASP A 67 10.64 54.70 -23.85
N THR A 68 9.73 54.17 -24.68
CA THR A 68 8.39 54.74 -24.83
C THR A 68 7.51 54.47 -23.62
N ILE A 69 7.77 53.40 -22.87
CA ILE A 69 7.10 53.09 -21.61
C ILE A 69 7.73 53.93 -20.52
N LYS A 70 6.93 54.81 -19.89
CA LYS A 70 7.39 55.78 -18.89
C LYS A 70 7.00 55.41 -17.47
N ALA A 71 5.94 54.63 -17.30
CA ALA A 71 5.53 54.05 -16.03
C ALA A 71 4.72 52.76 -16.26
N VAL A 72 4.57 51.97 -15.20
CA VAL A 72 3.85 50.71 -15.22
C VAL A 72 2.73 50.71 -14.18
N VAL A 73 1.57 50.16 -14.57
CA VAL A 73 0.49 49.79 -13.68
C VAL A 73 0.39 48.28 -13.59
N LEU A 74 0.48 47.73 -12.36
CA LEU A 74 0.19 46.34 -12.08
C LEU A 74 -1.30 46.21 -11.80
N ARG A 75 -2.06 45.51 -12.64
CA ARG A 75 -3.44 45.16 -12.36
C ARG A 75 -3.47 43.76 -11.76
N ILE A 76 -3.76 43.67 -10.46
CA ILE A 76 -3.59 42.44 -9.68
C ILE A 76 -4.95 41.88 -9.27
N ASP A 77 -5.18 40.65 -9.71
CA ASP A 77 -6.32 39.80 -9.33
C ASP A 77 -5.81 38.37 -9.15
N SER A 78 -5.02 38.16 -8.09
CA SER A 78 -4.27 36.92 -7.88
C SER A 78 -4.37 36.40 -6.43
N PRO A 79 -4.62 35.10 -6.24
CA PRO A 79 -4.55 34.44 -4.94
C PRO A 79 -3.12 34.07 -4.52
N GLY A 80 -2.09 34.31 -5.36
CA GLY A 80 -0.71 33.90 -5.12
C GLY A 80 -0.26 32.71 -5.99
N GLY A 81 0.72 31.95 -5.52
CA GLY A 81 1.35 30.90 -6.32
C GLY A 81 2.55 30.25 -5.65
N TYR A 82 3.38 29.54 -6.43
CA TYR A 82 4.63 28.99 -5.93
C TYR A 82 5.61 30.11 -5.54
N ALA A 83 6.21 29.97 -4.36
CA ALA A 83 7.00 31.03 -3.73
C ALA A 83 8.16 31.51 -4.60
N ASP A 84 8.91 30.59 -5.21
CA ASP A 84 10.04 30.89 -6.09
C ASP A 84 9.64 31.64 -7.37
N LEU A 85 8.49 31.29 -7.97
CA LEU A 85 7.96 31.97 -9.15
C LEU A 85 7.46 33.40 -8.81
N VAL A 86 6.79 33.53 -7.66
CA VAL A 86 6.34 34.83 -7.13
C VAL A 86 7.54 35.72 -6.80
N GLU A 87 8.57 35.17 -6.17
CA GLU A 87 9.79 35.90 -5.80
C GLU A 87 10.57 36.36 -7.03
N GLN A 88 10.61 35.58 -8.12
CA GLN A 88 11.18 36.02 -9.40
C GLN A 88 10.50 37.28 -9.93
N ILE A 89 9.16 37.27 -10.00
CA ILE A 89 8.38 38.43 -10.46
C ILE A 89 8.63 39.64 -9.54
N TYR A 90 8.61 39.41 -8.23
CA TYR A 90 8.86 40.46 -7.24
C TYR A 90 10.24 41.11 -7.40
N LEU A 91 11.30 40.31 -7.54
CA LEU A 91 12.67 40.80 -7.68
C LEU A 91 12.84 41.63 -8.97
N ASP A 92 12.29 41.18 -10.09
CA ASP A 92 12.34 41.92 -11.36
C ASP A 92 11.52 43.23 -11.30
N LEU A 93 10.40 43.24 -10.58
CA LEU A 93 9.65 44.46 -10.31
C LEU A 93 10.44 45.44 -9.45
N LEU A 94 11.25 44.97 -8.48
CA LEU A 94 12.13 45.84 -7.72
C LEU A 94 13.19 46.50 -8.61
N GLU A 95 13.75 45.78 -9.59
CA GLU A 95 14.68 46.36 -10.57
C GLU A 95 13.98 47.38 -11.48
N LEU A 96 12.80 47.05 -12.01
CA LEU A 96 12.01 47.99 -12.81
C LEU A 96 11.68 49.26 -12.03
N ARG A 97 11.33 49.15 -10.74
CA ARG A 97 10.97 50.29 -9.89
C ARG A 97 12.10 51.30 -9.74
N LYS A 98 13.37 50.87 -9.81
CA LYS A 98 14.51 51.78 -9.77
C LYS A 98 14.56 52.72 -10.98
N ILE A 99 13.93 52.33 -12.09
CA ILE A 99 14.01 53.01 -13.38
C ILE A 99 12.70 53.73 -13.71
N LYS A 100 11.54 53.10 -13.43
CA LYS A 100 10.22 53.59 -13.82
C LYS A 100 9.22 53.44 -12.67
N PRO A 101 8.32 54.42 -12.44
CA PRO A 101 7.29 54.31 -11.43
C PRO A 101 6.38 53.09 -11.65
N ILE A 102 6.05 52.38 -10.56
CA ILE A 102 5.14 51.23 -10.58
C ILE A 102 3.97 51.49 -9.64
N ILE A 103 2.74 51.40 -10.14
CA ILE A 103 1.51 51.58 -9.34
C ILE A 103 0.66 50.32 -9.42
N ALA A 104 0.20 49.80 -8.28
CA ALA A 104 -0.70 48.65 -8.25
C ALA A 104 -2.17 49.09 -8.19
N SER A 105 -3.04 48.41 -8.93
CA SER A 105 -4.50 48.46 -8.83
C SER A 105 -4.98 47.05 -8.50
N VAL A 106 -5.59 46.87 -7.33
CA VAL A 106 -5.82 45.55 -6.73
C VAL A 106 -7.31 45.26 -6.57
N THR A 107 -7.80 44.26 -7.29
CA THR A 107 -9.08 43.59 -6.99
C THR A 107 -8.86 42.50 -5.93
N LEU A 108 -7.84 41.68 -6.14
CA LEU A 108 -7.44 40.58 -5.26
C LEU A 108 -5.92 40.50 -5.24
N ALA A 109 -5.32 40.57 -4.06
CA ALA A 109 -3.88 40.34 -3.88
C ALA A 109 -3.65 39.58 -2.58
N LEU A 110 -3.75 38.25 -2.64
CA LEU A 110 -3.54 37.37 -1.49
C LEU A 110 -2.21 36.64 -1.61
N SER A 111 -1.55 36.40 -0.48
CA SER A 111 -0.28 35.67 -0.40
C SER A 111 0.72 36.17 -1.45
N GLY A 112 1.14 35.33 -2.39
CA GLY A 112 2.05 35.73 -3.48
C GLY A 112 1.57 36.92 -4.32
N GLY A 113 0.25 37.10 -4.48
CA GLY A 113 -0.31 38.28 -5.14
C GLY A 113 -0.04 39.56 -4.34
N TYR A 114 -0.11 39.49 -3.00
CA TYR A 114 0.29 40.60 -2.14
C TYR A 114 1.80 40.82 -2.12
N TYR A 115 2.58 39.73 -2.14
CA TYR A 115 4.04 39.77 -2.25
C TYR A 115 4.46 40.60 -3.49
N ILE A 116 3.83 40.35 -4.62
CA ILE A 116 4.03 41.14 -5.85
C ILE A 116 3.54 42.59 -5.68
N ALA A 117 2.36 42.78 -5.10
CA ALA A 117 1.79 44.13 -4.92
C ALA A 117 2.70 45.05 -4.10
N VAL A 118 3.40 44.53 -3.09
CA VAL A 118 4.32 45.35 -2.28
C VAL A 118 5.57 45.79 -3.02
N ALA A 119 5.86 45.28 -4.23
CA ALA A 119 6.91 45.86 -5.07
C ALA A 119 6.53 47.24 -5.62
N ALA A 120 5.23 47.59 -5.71
CA ALA A 120 4.79 48.87 -6.26
C ALA A 120 5.08 50.07 -5.33
N ASP A 121 5.23 51.26 -5.91
CA ASP A 121 5.40 52.52 -5.15
C ASP A 121 4.13 52.93 -4.40
N HIS A 122 2.98 52.55 -4.95
CA HIS A 122 1.66 52.90 -4.45
C HIS A 122 0.64 51.82 -4.81
N ILE A 123 -0.21 51.43 -3.85
CA ILE A 123 -1.19 50.35 -3.97
C ILE A 123 -2.60 50.93 -3.81
N TYR A 124 -3.36 50.93 -4.91
CA TYR A 124 -4.78 51.22 -4.94
C TYR A 124 -5.60 49.94 -4.72
N VAL A 125 -6.66 50.05 -3.90
CA VAL A 125 -7.66 49.00 -3.65
C VAL A 125 -9.07 49.55 -3.85
N GLU A 126 -10.02 48.73 -4.29
CA GLU A 126 -11.44 49.00 -4.06
C GLU A 126 -11.82 48.75 -2.58
N PRO A 127 -12.92 49.33 -2.06
CA PRO A 127 -13.30 49.16 -0.66
C PRO A 127 -13.47 47.70 -0.22
N THR A 128 -13.87 46.82 -1.15
CA THR A 128 -14.16 45.39 -0.95
C THR A 128 -13.09 44.47 -1.54
N SER A 129 -11.96 44.99 -2.04
CA SER A 129 -10.84 44.15 -2.49
C SER A 129 -10.34 43.28 -1.35
N SER A 130 -9.82 42.10 -1.66
CA SER A 130 -9.23 41.21 -0.65
C SER A 130 -7.72 41.22 -0.77
N ILE A 131 -7.03 41.57 0.32
CA ILE A 131 -5.58 41.76 0.33
C ILE A 131 -4.94 41.20 1.60
N GLY A 132 -3.66 40.83 1.53
CA GLY A 132 -2.90 40.30 2.65
C GLY A 132 -2.71 38.79 2.51
N ASN A 133 -3.18 38.01 3.48
CA ASN A 133 -2.85 36.59 3.60
C ASN A 133 -1.33 36.36 3.59
N VAL A 134 -0.61 37.19 4.36
CA VAL A 134 0.85 37.10 4.49
C VAL A 134 1.19 35.84 5.28
N GLY A 135 1.51 34.78 4.55
CA GLY A 135 1.67 33.44 5.07
C GLY A 135 2.24 32.51 4.02
N VAL A 136 2.80 31.39 4.48
CA VAL A 136 3.35 30.34 3.63
C VAL A 136 2.78 29.01 4.09
N ILE A 137 2.35 28.19 3.13
CA ILE A 137 1.97 26.81 3.36
C ILE A 137 3.00 25.90 2.68
N GLY A 138 3.31 24.77 3.32
CA GLY A 138 4.26 23.79 2.81
C GLY A 138 3.83 22.38 3.17
N VAL A 139 4.27 21.41 2.37
CA VAL A 139 4.01 19.98 2.60
C VAL A 139 5.28 19.34 3.13
N MET A 140 5.18 18.60 4.24
CA MET A 140 6.33 17.92 4.85
C MET A 140 6.98 16.93 3.87
N PRO A 141 8.31 16.76 3.92
CA PRO A 141 9.01 15.71 3.16
C PRO A 141 8.42 14.33 3.45
N PRO A 142 8.31 13.41 2.49
CA PRO A 142 7.74 12.09 2.73
C PRO A 142 8.63 11.26 3.68
N ILE A 143 8.05 10.25 4.33
CA ILE A 143 8.84 9.20 4.99
C ILE A 143 9.34 8.26 3.89
N LEU A 144 10.65 8.05 3.81
CA LEU A 144 11.23 7.16 2.82
C LEU A 144 11.07 5.70 3.25
N ILE A 145 10.49 4.93 2.34
CA ILE A 145 10.51 3.47 2.36
C ILE A 145 11.83 3.05 1.71
N PRO A 146 12.71 2.35 2.44
CA PRO A 146 13.99 1.96 1.85
C PRO A 146 13.79 0.86 0.81
N SER A 147 14.67 0.83 -0.18
CA SER A 147 14.73 -0.21 -1.20
C SER A 147 16.14 -0.79 -1.26
N GLU A 148 16.23 -2.08 -1.57
CA GLU A 148 17.49 -2.77 -1.86
C GLU A 148 17.91 -2.65 -3.32
N THR A 149 16.97 -2.32 -4.22
CA THR A 149 17.21 -2.19 -5.66
C THR A 149 17.39 -0.74 -6.08
N VAL A 150 16.68 0.19 -5.43
CA VAL A 150 16.81 1.63 -5.64
C VAL A 150 17.70 2.22 -4.55
N LEU A 151 18.91 2.64 -4.93
CA LEU A 151 19.93 3.15 -4.02
C LEU A 151 20.15 4.65 -4.20
N GLU A 152 20.01 5.41 -3.12
CA GLU A 152 20.24 6.85 -3.08
C GLU A 152 21.56 7.21 -2.41
N THR A 153 22.37 8.07 -3.01
CA THR A 153 23.70 8.39 -2.48
C THR A 153 23.69 9.26 -1.19
N GLY A 154 22.53 9.54 -0.61
CA GLY A 154 22.43 10.32 0.63
C GLY A 154 21.03 10.28 1.25
N VAL A 155 20.97 10.46 2.57
CA VAL A 155 19.76 10.28 3.40
C VAL A 155 18.56 11.06 2.88
N TYR A 156 18.79 12.32 2.48
CA TYR A 156 17.73 13.23 2.03
C TYR A 156 17.60 13.30 0.51
N LYS A 157 18.30 12.44 -0.25
CA LYS A 157 18.32 12.51 -1.72
C LYS A 157 16.94 12.25 -2.35
N ALA A 158 16.19 11.29 -1.81
CA ALA A 158 14.82 10.99 -2.27
C ALA A 158 13.76 11.89 -1.61
N THR A 159 14.00 12.38 -0.39
CA THR A 159 13.02 13.17 0.37
C THR A 159 13.18 14.69 0.20
N GLY A 160 14.33 15.15 -0.30
CA GLY A 160 14.68 16.56 -0.49
C GLY A 160 15.16 17.25 0.78
N TYR A 161 14.36 17.20 1.84
CA TYR A 161 14.66 17.84 3.13
C TYR A 161 14.54 16.86 4.30
N SER A 162 15.17 17.23 5.41
CA SER A 162 14.87 16.67 6.74
C SER A 162 13.44 17.05 7.15
N ARG A 163 12.68 16.09 7.67
CA ARG A 163 11.34 16.35 8.21
C ARG A 163 11.41 17.17 9.49
N LEU A 164 12.43 16.94 10.31
CA LEU A 164 12.67 17.69 11.55
C LEU A 164 12.99 19.16 11.27
N LEU A 165 13.76 19.43 10.21
CA LEU A 165 14.22 20.78 9.88
C LEU A 165 13.26 21.56 8.97
N PHE A 166 12.38 20.87 8.23
CA PHE A 166 11.44 21.52 7.29
C PHE A 166 10.53 22.61 7.91
N PRO A 167 10.02 22.50 9.15
CA PRO A 167 9.31 23.61 9.80
C PRO A 167 10.13 24.92 9.87
N PHE A 168 11.45 24.83 10.03
CA PHE A 168 12.33 25.99 10.04
C PHE A 168 12.51 26.56 8.64
N ASN A 169 12.59 25.72 7.60
CA ASN A 169 12.56 26.18 6.20
C ASN A 169 11.28 26.99 5.90
N LEU A 170 10.12 26.52 6.37
CA LEU A 170 8.86 27.24 6.21
C LEU A 170 8.86 28.57 6.97
N THR A 171 9.46 28.58 8.17
CA THR A 171 9.64 29.80 8.98
C THR A 171 10.50 30.82 8.25
N HIS A 172 11.61 30.40 7.64
CA HIS A 172 12.47 31.29 6.85
C HIS A 172 11.75 31.86 5.62
N ALA A 173 10.93 31.06 4.93
CA ALA A 173 10.11 31.56 3.83
C ALA A 173 9.11 32.63 4.30
N LEU A 174 8.47 32.43 5.46
CA LEU A 174 7.61 33.43 6.08
C LEU A 174 8.37 34.70 6.47
N GLU A 175 9.57 34.55 7.03
CA GLU A 175 10.44 35.68 7.38
C GLU A 175 10.80 36.51 6.13
N ASN A 176 11.14 35.88 5.02
CA ASN A 176 11.39 36.57 3.75
C ASN A 176 10.16 37.36 3.27
N PHE A 177 8.97 36.78 3.35
CA PHE A 177 7.75 37.50 2.99
C PHE A 177 7.50 38.70 3.92
N LEU A 178 7.67 38.54 5.23
CA LEU A 178 7.56 39.65 6.17
C LEU A 178 8.60 40.74 5.91
N LEU A 179 9.83 40.36 5.55
CA LEU A 179 10.87 41.30 5.15
C LEU A 179 10.50 42.06 3.88
N ALA A 180 9.93 41.39 2.88
CA ALA A 180 9.44 42.04 1.67
C ALA A 180 8.34 43.08 1.99
N VAL A 181 7.37 42.73 2.84
CA VAL A 181 6.29 43.64 3.26
C VAL A 181 6.86 44.81 4.07
N THR A 182 7.65 44.55 5.11
CA THR A 182 8.19 45.59 6.00
C THR A 182 9.13 46.55 5.27
N SER A 183 9.99 46.03 4.39
CA SER A 183 10.95 46.86 3.65
C SER A 183 10.27 47.79 2.64
N ASN A 184 9.14 47.37 2.05
CA ASN A 184 8.48 48.17 1.00
C ASN A 184 7.31 49.01 1.52
N ARG A 185 6.62 48.57 2.57
CA ARG A 185 5.61 49.40 3.24
C ARG A 185 6.26 50.40 4.20
N GLY A 186 7.38 50.05 4.82
CA GLY A 186 8.14 50.93 5.72
C GLY A 186 7.26 51.54 6.82
N SER A 187 7.39 52.85 7.03
CA SER A 187 6.58 53.59 8.01
C SER A 187 5.07 53.62 7.71
N LYS A 188 4.64 53.23 6.51
CA LYS A 188 3.22 53.13 6.17
C LYS A 188 2.55 51.92 6.82
N LEU A 189 3.30 50.88 7.14
CA LEU A 189 2.78 49.66 7.77
C LEU A 189 2.41 49.96 9.23
N LYS A 190 1.13 49.84 9.58
CA LYS A 190 0.61 50.14 10.92
C LYS A 190 0.24 48.89 11.71
N ILE A 191 -0.05 47.79 11.01
CA ILE A 191 -0.32 46.50 11.64
C ILE A 191 0.95 45.97 12.34
N PRO A 192 0.85 45.49 13.59
CA PRO A 192 1.95 44.80 14.24
C PRO A 192 2.36 43.53 13.48
N LEU A 193 3.66 43.23 13.42
CA LEU A 193 4.15 42.04 12.71
C LEU A 193 3.56 40.73 13.24
N MET A 194 3.25 40.66 14.53
CA MET A 194 2.63 39.49 15.14
C MET A 194 1.21 39.24 14.62
N GLU A 195 0.46 40.30 14.30
CA GLU A 195 -0.87 40.18 13.70
C GLU A 195 -0.78 39.81 12.22
N LEU A 196 0.18 40.39 11.50
CA LEU A 196 0.42 40.07 10.09
C LEU A 196 0.80 38.59 9.89
N LYS A 197 1.59 38.02 10.81
CA LYS A 197 2.00 36.60 10.83
C LYS A 197 0.83 35.61 10.92
N LYS A 198 -0.37 36.04 11.31
CA LYS A 198 -1.55 35.18 11.38
C LYS A 198 -2.10 34.79 10.00
N GLY A 199 -1.62 35.42 8.92
CA GLY A 199 -2.06 35.11 7.56
C GLY A 199 -3.51 35.50 7.28
N MET A 200 -4.04 36.53 7.94
CA MET A 200 -5.42 36.97 7.74
C MET A 200 -5.61 37.66 6.38
N ILE A 201 -6.82 37.53 5.82
CA ILE A 201 -7.29 38.32 4.69
C ILE A 201 -7.92 39.60 5.24
N TYR A 202 -7.59 40.74 4.63
CA TYR A 202 -8.13 42.04 4.99
C TYR A 202 -8.91 42.62 3.82
N MET A 203 -10.03 43.27 4.13
CA MET A 203 -10.81 44.00 3.14
C MET A 203 -10.08 45.30 2.76
N GLY A 204 -10.20 45.80 1.54
CA GLY A 204 -9.47 46.98 1.07
C GLY A 204 -9.65 48.23 1.96
N SER A 205 -10.86 48.45 2.46
CA SER A 205 -11.15 49.52 3.43
C SER A 205 -10.43 49.37 4.78
N GLU A 206 -10.17 48.13 5.21
CA GLU A 206 -9.38 47.82 6.40
C GLU A 206 -7.88 47.93 6.10
N ALA A 207 -7.43 47.37 4.97
CA ALA A 207 -6.05 47.38 4.50
C ALA A 207 -5.46 48.80 4.44
N LEU A 208 -6.27 49.80 4.08
CA LEU A 208 -5.90 51.22 4.15
C LEU A 208 -5.59 51.68 5.58
N LYS A 209 -6.43 51.30 6.55
CA LYS A 209 -6.28 51.69 7.97
C LYS A 209 -5.03 51.07 8.57
N ILE A 210 -4.74 49.82 8.22
CA ILE A 210 -3.62 49.04 8.77
C ILE A 210 -2.32 49.15 7.96
N GLY A 211 -2.34 49.89 6.85
CA GLY A 211 -1.15 50.22 6.08
C GLY A 211 -0.72 49.19 5.04
N LEU A 212 -1.56 48.21 4.72
CA LEU A 212 -1.31 47.24 3.66
C LEU A 212 -1.58 47.79 2.25
N ALA A 213 -2.43 48.82 2.15
CA ALA A 213 -2.69 49.58 0.92
C ALA A 213 -2.51 51.09 1.19
N ASP A 214 -2.41 51.89 0.13
CA ASP A 214 -2.14 53.33 0.24
C ASP A 214 -3.39 54.19 0.07
N GLU A 215 -4.31 53.82 -0.82
CA GLU A 215 -5.48 54.63 -1.13
C GLU A 215 -6.61 53.79 -1.77
N VAL A 216 -7.86 54.25 -1.63
CA VAL A 216 -8.98 53.68 -2.39
C VAL A 216 -8.99 54.25 -3.81
N GLY A 217 -9.10 53.38 -4.82
CA GLY A 217 -9.07 53.78 -6.22
C GLY A 217 -9.29 52.64 -7.19
N SER A 218 -9.66 53.00 -8.41
CA SER A 218 -9.79 52.07 -9.54
C SER A 218 -8.54 52.12 -10.44
N LEU A 219 -8.50 51.23 -11.43
CA LEU A 219 -7.45 51.20 -12.45
C LEU A 219 -7.16 52.56 -13.10
N GLN A 220 -8.18 53.38 -13.35
CA GLN A 220 -8.00 54.71 -13.94
C GLN A 220 -7.20 55.66 -13.05
N LYS A 221 -7.38 55.53 -11.73
CA LYS A 221 -6.63 56.31 -10.74
C LYS A 221 -5.17 55.84 -10.67
N ALA A 222 -4.94 54.53 -10.75
CA ALA A 222 -3.60 53.97 -10.84
C ALA A 222 -2.85 54.44 -12.11
N ILE A 223 -3.51 54.43 -13.28
CA ILE A 223 -2.96 54.95 -14.55
C ILE A 223 -2.60 56.43 -14.42
N SER A 224 -3.52 57.23 -13.88
CA SER A 224 -3.31 58.67 -13.68
C SER A 224 -2.13 58.93 -12.74
N LYS A 225 -2.01 58.17 -11.65
CA LYS A 225 -0.91 58.28 -10.68
C LYS A 225 0.43 57.85 -11.28
N ALA A 226 0.44 56.82 -12.12
CA ALA A 226 1.62 56.37 -12.83
C ALA A 226 2.12 57.46 -13.80
N ALA A 227 1.23 58.08 -14.56
CA ALA A 227 1.55 59.20 -15.44
C ALA A 227 2.06 60.44 -14.66
N GLU A 228 1.42 60.77 -13.55
CA GLU A 228 1.84 61.86 -12.65
C GLU A 228 3.27 61.63 -12.14
N LYS A 229 3.56 60.44 -11.60
CA LYS A 229 4.91 60.08 -11.11
C LYS A 229 5.97 60.05 -12.22
N ALA A 230 5.56 59.78 -13.46
CA ALA A 230 6.45 59.81 -14.62
C ALA A 230 6.63 61.22 -15.22
N GLY A 231 5.89 62.22 -14.74
CA GLY A 231 5.96 63.59 -15.27
C GLY A 231 5.41 63.73 -16.69
N ILE A 232 4.44 62.90 -17.09
CA ILE A 232 3.86 62.92 -18.45
C ILE A 232 2.39 63.34 -18.43
N VAL A 233 2.00 64.20 -19.38
CA VAL A 233 0.63 64.72 -19.51
C VAL A 233 -0.13 64.06 -20.65
N GLN A 234 0.52 63.89 -21.81
CA GLN A 234 -0.03 63.18 -22.95
C GLN A 234 0.63 61.79 -23.05
N TYR A 235 -0.19 60.76 -22.93
CA TYR A 235 0.28 59.37 -22.96
C TYR A 235 -0.77 58.44 -23.56
N GLY A 236 -0.30 57.34 -24.14
CA GLY A 236 -1.12 56.18 -24.44
C GLY A 236 -1.12 55.18 -23.28
N VAL A 237 -2.08 54.28 -23.27
CA VAL A 237 -2.13 53.15 -22.36
C VAL A 237 -2.06 51.87 -23.19
N ALA A 238 -1.16 50.97 -22.85
CA ALA A 238 -0.98 49.70 -23.58
C ALA A 238 -0.83 48.53 -22.60
N SER A 239 -1.47 47.41 -22.90
CA SER A 239 -1.17 46.14 -22.25
C SER A 239 0.21 45.66 -22.70
N LEU A 240 1.05 45.29 -21.74
CA LEU A 240 2.38 44.72 -22.01
C LEU A 240 2.35 43.20 -22.07
N MET A 241 1.25 42.58 -21.63
CA MET A 241 1.04 41.13 -21.74
C MET A 241 0.51 40.77 -23.13
N PRO A 242 0.98 39.66 -23.74
CA PRO A 242 0.44 39.16 -25.00
C PRO A 242 -1.05 38.78 -24.87
N ARG A 243 -1.83 39.00 -25.93
CA ARG A 243 -3.21 38.49 -25.99
C ARG A 243 -3.15 36.96 -26.12
N ASN A 244 -3.75 36.25 -25.18
CA ASN A 244 -3.84 34.79 -25.20
C ASN A 244 -4.28 34.28 -26.58
N THR A 245 -3.34 33.69 -27.32
CA THR A 245 -3.65 32.77 -28.42
C THR A 245 -3.61 31.38 -27.80
N ALA A 246 -4.72 30.65 -27.95
CA ALA A 246 -4.88 29.35 -27.33
C ALA A 246 -3.87 28.31 -27.85
N LEU A 247 -3.62 27.32 -26.99
CA LEU A 247 -3.00 26.01 -27.19
C LEU A 247 -1.46 25.92 -27.23
N SER A 248 -0.92 25.28 -26.20
CA SER A 248 0.07 24.22 -26.39
C SER A 248 -0.18 23.10 -25.39
N GLN A 249 -0.84 22.04 -25.86
CA GLN A 249 -0.72 20.70 -25.30
C GLN A 249 0.50 20.03 -25.94
N SER A 250 1.12 19.15 -25.15
CA SER A 250 2.21 18.23 -25.48
C SER A 250 3.64 18.80 -25.33
N ILE A 251 4.05 18.92 -24.08
CA ILE A 251 5.38 18.43 -23.71
C ILE A 251 5.14 16.99 -23.27
N THR A 252 5.82 16.01 -23.87
CA THR A 252 5.98 14.72 -23.21
C THR A 252 6.77 15.01 -21.94
N GLU A 253 6.05 15.27 -20.85
CA GLU A 253 6.66 15.72 -19.62
C GLU A 253 7.66 14.67 -19.18
N TRP A 254 8.91 15.06 -18.94
CA TRP A 254 9.90 14.23 -18.26
C TRP A 254 9.35 13.66 -16.94
N ARG A 255 8.31 14.29 -16.36
CA ARG A 255 7.52 13.82 -15.21
C ARG A 255 6.75 12.52 -15.46
N ASN A 256 6.57 12.12 -16.72
CA ASN A 256 5.96 10.85 -17.12
C ASN A 256 7.00 9.73 -17.37
N LEU A 257 8.30 10.00 -17.20
CA LEU A 257 9.30 8.94 -17.16
C LEU A 257 9.04 8.06 -15.93
N THR A 258 8.87 6.76 -16.17
CA THR A 258 8.80 5.74 -15.12
C THR A 258 10.06 4.89 -15.15
N VAL A 259 10.37 4.21 -14.05
CA VAL A 259 11.48 3.26 -14.07
C VAL A 259 11.25 2.15 -15.11
N ASN A 260 10.00 1.76 -15.34
CA ASN A 260 9.64 0.78 -16.38
C ASN A 260 9.92 1.30 -17.80
N THR A 261 9.68 2.59 -18.05
CA THR A 261 10.06 3.26 -19.31
C THR A 261 11.58 3.26 -19.50
N LEU A 262 12.34 3.57 -18.45
CA LEU A 262 13.80 3.58 -18.48
C LEU A 262 14.38 2.17 -18.73
N ASN A 263 13.86 1.15 -18.05
CA ASN A 263 14.26 -0.25 -18.24
C ASN A 263 13.95 -0.78 -19.64
N ARG A 264 12.91 -0.27 -20.30
CA ARG A 264 12.62 -0.60 -21.71
C ARG A 264 13.63 0.02 -22.68
N ILE A 265 14.18 1.19 -22.33
CA ILE A 265 15.18 1.89 -23.14
C ILE A 265 16.55 1.23 -22.94
N GLN A 266 16.91 0.94 -21.69
CA GLN A 266 18.12 0.21 -21.36
C GLN A 266 17.80 -0.85 -20.30
N PRO A 267 17.67 -2.14 -20.70
CA PRO A 267 17.36 -3.22 -19.77
C PRO A 267 18.47 -3.38 -18.73
N PRO A 268 18.15 -3.89 -17.53
CA PRO A 268 19.13 -4.07 -16.46
C PRO A 268 20.33 -4.93 -16.92
N PRO A 269 21.56 -4.59 -16.49
CA PRO A 269 21.92 -3.48 -15.60
C PRO A 269 22.04 -2.12 -16.34
N SER A 270 21.43 -1.07 -15.78
CA SER A 270 21.53 0.32 -16.27
C SER A 270 21.64 1.32 -15.12
N ILE A 271 22.37 2.42 -15.34
CA ILE A 271 22.63 3.47 -14.34
C ILE A 271 22.19 4.81 -14.94
N TRP A 272 21.36 5.55 -14.22
CA TRP A 272 20.76 6.81 -14.67
C TRP A 272 21.05 7.96 -13.70
N TYR A 273 21.42 9.12 -14.21
CA TYR A 273 21.49 10.37 -13.43
C TYR A 273 20.20 11.18 -13.62
N LEU A 274 19.09 10.71 -13.04
CA LEU A 274 17.76 11.31 -13.22
C LEU A 274 17.01 11.43 -11.87
N TYR A 275 16.23 12.50 -11.71
CA TYR A 275 15.29 12.66 -10.59
C TYR A 275 13.89 12.19 -11.01
N LEU A 276 13.32 11.23 -10.28
CA LEU A 276 11.94 10.80 -10.43
C LEU A 276 11.17 11.10 -9.13
N PRO A 277 9.93 11.60 -9.21
CA PRO A 277 9.08 11.75 -8.03
C PRO A 277 8.74 10.37 -7.45
N SER A 278 8.70 10.27 -6.12
CA SER A 278 8.55 9.00 -5.36
C SER A 278 7.35 8.13 -5.80
N SER A 279 6.25 8.74 -6.24
CA SER A 279 5.07 8.03 -6.76
C SER A 279 5.32 7.25 -8.06
N LYS A 280 6.42 7.54 -8.78
CA LYS A 280 6.84 6.86 -10.02
C LYS A 280 8.01 5.89 -9.82
N ILE A 281 8.56 5.84 -8.60
CA ILE A 281 9.61 4.90 -8.18
C ILE A 281 8.96 3.60 -7.66
N ASN A 282 7.83 3.70 -6.96
CA ASN A 282 7.09 2.55 -6.41
C ASN A 282 6.32 1.72 -7.45
N SER A 283 6.44 2.01 -8.76
CA SER A 283 5.87 1.16 -9.82
C SER A 283 6.80 0.00 -10.20
N PHE A 284 7.66 -0.44 -9.29
CA PHE A 284 8.19 -1.79 -9.31
C PHE A 284 7.12 -2.68 -8.66
N GLU A 285 6.24 -3.24 -9.49
CA GLU A 285 5.69 -4.55 -9.17
C GLU A 285 6.89 -5.50 -9.21
N GLU A 286 7.50 -5.77 -8.06
CA GLU A 286 8.21 -7.04 -7.91
C GLU A 286 7.16 -8.11 -8.21
N SER A 287 7.29 -8.74 -9.37
CA SER A 287 6.59 -9.97 -9.67
C SER A 287 7.05 -11.00 -8.63
N ILE A 288 6.35 -11.07 -7.51
CA ILE A 288 6.46 -12.16 -6.53
C ILE A 288 6.04 -13.40 -7.31
N VAL A 289 7.04 -14.12 -7.82
CA VAL A 289 6.82 -15.44 -8.37
C VAL A 289 6.48 -16.32 -7.17
N GLU A 290 5.18 -16.49 -6.91
CA GLU A 290 4.69 -17.55 -6.03
C GLU A 290 5.02 -18.89 -6.70
N ILE A 291 6.21 -19.40 -6.41
CA ILE A 291 6.48 -20.82 -6.62
C ILE A 291 5.67 -21.56 -5.56
N SER A 292 4.64 -22.26 -6.00
CA SER A 292 3.81 -23.14 -5.19
C SER A 292 4.65 -24.31 -4.65
N GLY A 293 5.33 -24.06 -3.53
CA GLY A 293 5.99 -25.08 -2.73
C GLY A 293 4.94 -25.94 -2.01
N GLY A 294 4.89 -27.23 -2.33
CA GLY A 294 4.01 -28.18 -1.66
C GLY A 294 4.35 -28.31 -0.17
N SER A 295 3.32 -28.55 0.65
CA SER A 295 3.42 -28.81 2.09
C SER A 295 4.36 -29.99 2.38
N LYS A 296 5.64 -29.70 2.66
CA LYS A 296 6.60 -30.68 3.17
C LYS A 296 6.67 -30.56 4.69
N ALA A 297 6.41 -31.66 5.39
CA ALA A 297 6.56 -31.73 6.84
C ALA A 297 8.04 -31.60 7.23
N GLY A 298 8.42 -30.43 7.77
CA GLY A 298 9.76 -30.14 8.28
C GLY A 298 9.80 -30.10 9.81
N LEU A 299 10.97 -30.37 10.41
CA LEU A 299 11.23 -30.06 11.83
C LEU A 299 11.28 -28.53 12.08
N VAL A 300 11.47 -27.74 11.02
CA VAL A 300 11.36 -26.28 11.00
C VAL A 300 10.22 -25.91 10.06
N ALA A 301 9.30 -25.06 10.50
CA ALA A 301 8.22 -24.55 9.65
C ALA A 301 8.42 -23.07 9.37
N VAL A 302 8.25 -22.67 8.12
CA VAL A 302 8.15 -21.29 7.66
C VAL A 302 6.67 -21.00 7.44
N ASP A 303 6.15 -19.99 8.14
CA ASP A 303 4.77 -19.59 7.94
C ASP A 303 4.63 -18.80 6.64
N LYS A 304 3.72 -19.24 5.76
CA LYS A 304 3.28 -18.50 4.57
C LYS A 304 1.82 -18.05 4.68
N SER A 305 1.08 -18.55 5.67
CA SER A 305 -0.33 -18.25 5.90
C SER A 305 -0.62 -16.81 6.31
N HIS A 306 0.37 -16.08 6.84
CA HIS A 306 0.26 -14.64 7.13
C HIS A 306 0.97 -13.75 6.09
N GLY A 307 1.20 -14.30 4.89
CA GLY A 307 1.79 -13.56 3.77
C GLY A 307 3.22 -13.10 4.05
N ASN A 308 3.98 -13.90 4.82
CA ASN A 308 5.39 -13.67 5.08
C ASN A 308 6.18 -13.59 3.76
N ILE A 309 6.90 -12.49 3.60
CA ILE A 309 7.70 -12.18 2.41
C ILE A 309 9.06 -12.86 2.57
N VAL A 310 9.06 -14.18 2.37
CA VAL A 310 10.24 -15.05 2.35
C VAL A 310 9.99 -16.23 1.42
N SER A 311 10.98 -16.62 0.63
CA SER A 311 10.93 -17.74 -0.30
C SER A 311 11.97 -18.81 0.04
N GLU A 312 11.86 -19.98 -0.61
CA GLU A 312 12.92 -21.01 -0.58
C GLU A 312 14.26 -20.44 -1.07
N TRP A 313 14.23 -19.54 -2.06
CA TRP A 313 15.43 -18.91 -2.61
C TRP A 313 16.10 -17.97 -1.60
N ASP A 314 15.32 -17.20 -0.86
CA ASP A 314 15.86 -16.30 0.18
C ASP A 314 16.54 -17.06 1.33
N LEU A 315 16.11 -18.30 1.57
CA LEU A 315 16.61 -19.16 2.64
C LEU A 315 17.54 -20.29 2.14
N ASP A 316 17.95 -20.29 0.86
CA ASP A 316 18.64 -21.43 0.24
C ASP A 316 19.85 -21.92 1.05
N ILE A 317 20.76 -21.01 1.40
CA ILE A 317 21.94 -21.31 2.22
C ILE A 317 21.55 -21.81 3.62
N PHE A 318 20.55 -21.20 4.23
CA PHE A 318 20.10 -21.60 5.56
C PHE A 318 19.45 -22.99 5.55
N ILE A 319 18.63 -23.30 4.55
CA ILE A 319 18.02 -24.61 4.31
C ILE A 319 19.12 -25.65 4.04
N ALA A 320 20.11 -25.33 3.21
CA ALA A 320 21.22 -26.22 2.90
C ALA A 320 22.03 -26.59 4.16
N GLU A 321 22.30 -25.63 5.04
CA GLU A 321 23.00 -25.88 6.30
C GLU A 321 22.17 -26.70 7.31
N LEU A 322 20.85 -26.52 7.35
CA LEU A 322 19.95 -27.37 8.13
C LEU A 322 19.89 -28.80 7.58
N ALA A 323 19.81 -28.95 6.25
CA ALA A 323 19.76 -30.24 5.58
C ALA A 323 21.03 -31.07 5.82
N LYS A 324 22.22 -30.45 5.84
CA LYS A 324 23.49 -31.09 6.23
C LYS A 324 23.45 -31.72 7.62
N ARG A 325 22.51 -31.30 8.48
CA ARG A 325 22.32 -31.75 9.85
C ARG A 325 21.01 -32.55 10.02
N ASN A 326 20.46 -33.06 8.91
CA ASN A 326 19.22 -33.84 8.85
C ASN A 326 17.98 -33.09 9.36
N VAL A 327 17.97 -31.76 9.29
CA VAL A 327 16.81 -30.93 9.64
C VAL A 327 16.13 -30.48 8.34
N THR A 328 14.84 -30.77 8.23
CA THR A 328 14.01 -30.39 7.09
C THR A 328 13.23 -29.11 7.38
N VAL A 329 13.09 -28.27 6.35
CA VAL A 329 12.31 -27.03 6.39
C VAL A 329 11.06 -27.19 5.55
N GLY A 330 9.90 -26.84 6.11
CA GLY A 330 8.60 -26.86 5.44
C GLY A 330 8.00 -25.47 5.32
N PHE A 331 7.44 -25.12 4.16
CA PHE A 331 6.71 -23.87 3.94
C PHE A 331 5.21 -24.14 4.00
N ILE A 332 4.52 -23.48 4.92
CA ILE A 332 3.13 -23.82 5.26
C ILE A 332 2.21 -22.63 4.95
N SER A 333 1.35 -22.80 3.94
CA SER A 333 0.49 -21.73 3.42
C SER A 333 -0.86 -21.59 4.11
N SER A 334 -1.25 -22.57 4.93
CA SER A 334 -2.50 -22.57 5.71
C SER A 334 -2.21 -22.52 7.21
N TRP A 335 -2.93 -21.66 7.93
CA TRP A 335 -2.77 -21.56 9.38
C TRP A 335 -3.19 -22.85 10.09
N ASP A 336 -4.23 -23.53 9.63
CA ASP A 336 -4.71 -24.76 10.27
C ASP A 336 -3.67 -25.89 10.16
N ASP A 337 -3.01 -26.00 9.00
CA ASP A 337 -1.90 -26.92 8.80
C ASP A 337 -0.73 -26.57 9.72
N LEU A 338 -0.36 -25.29 9.77
CA LEU A 338 0.73 -24.81 10.62
C LEU A 338 0.44 -25.09 12.09
N LYS A 339 -0.77 -24.80 12.54
CA LYS A 339 -1.25 -25.05 13.90
C LYS A 339 -1.17 -26.53 14.27
N SER A 340 -1.57 -27.43 13.35
CA SER A 340 -1.47 -28.88 13.57
C SER A 340 -0.01 -29.33 13.76
N MET A 341 0.92 -28.64 13.09
CA MET A 341 2.36 -28.91 13.13
C MET A 341 3.08 -28.30 14.33
N LEU A 342 2.54 -27.26 14.99
CA LEU A 342 3.17 -26.60 16.14
C LEU A 342 3.57 -27.54 17.29
N ASN A 343 2.96 -28.73 17.39
CA ASN A 343 3.33 -29.73 18.40
C ASN A 343 4.55 -30.58 18.02
N ASN A 344 4.87 -30.66 16.73
CA ASN A 344 5.86 -31.59 16.17
C ASN A 344 7.10 -30.88 15.60
N ILE A 345 7.03 -29.57 15.40
CA ILE A 345 8.17 -28.76 14.95
C ILE A 345 9.02 -28.31 16.13
N SER A 346 10.31 -28.10 15.86
CA SER A 346 11.28 -27.52 16.79
C SER A 346 11.38 -25.99 16.65
N CYS A 347 11.10 -25.46 15.46
CA CYS A 347 11.27 -24.06 15.13
C CYS A 347 10.16 -23.55 14.19
N LEU A 348 9.63 -22.37 14.48
CA LEU A 348 8.72 -21.61 13.63
C LEU A 348 9.43 -20.35 13.13
N ILE A 349 9.36 -20.08 11.82
CA ILE A 349 9.93 -18.90 11.18
C ILE A 349 8.79 -18.00 10.68
N VAL A 350 8.82 -16.75 11.12
CA VAL A 350 7.95 -15.66 10.69
C VAL A 350 8.87 -14.58 10.12
N ALA A 351 8.67 -14.19 8.87
CA ALA A 351 9.58 -13.31 8.15
C ALA A 351 8.80 -12.26 7.36
N SER A 352 8.83 -11.03 7.87
CA SER A 352 8.15 -9.87 7.29
C SER A 352 6.70 -10.17 6.88
N PRO A 353 5.82 -10.59 7.83
CA PRO A 353 4.42 -10.87 7.54
C PRO A 353 3.70 -9.63 7.03
N THR A 354 2.77 -9.84 6.10
CA THR A 354 1.89 -8.79 5.54
C THR A 354 0.52 -8.77 6.19
N ARG A 355 0.16 -9.82 6.94
CA ARG A 355 -1.09 -9.93 7.70
C ARG A 355 -0.82 -10.08 9.19
N THR A 356 -1.64 -9.45 10.01
CA THR A 356 -1.54 -9.55 11.48
C THR A 356 -1.98 -10.94 11.95
N TYR A 357 -1.35 -11.43 13.01
CA TYR A 357 -1.79 -12.63 13.73
C TYR A 357 -2.92 -12.26 14.68
N SER A 358 -3.98 -13.05 14.69
CA SER A 358 -5.08 -12.90 15.64
C SER A 358 -4.64 -13.31 17.05
N MET A 359 -5.40 -12.88 18.06
CA MET A 359 -5.07 -13.20 19.46
C MET A 359 -4.97 -14.71 19.72
N ARG A 360 -5.85 -15.52 19.12
CA ARG A 360 -5.83 -16.99 19.27
C ARG A 360 -4.60 -17.62 18.62
N GLU A 361 -4.19 -17.10 17.48
CA GLU A 361 -3.00 -17.56 16.76
C GLU A 361 -1.73 -17.24 17.56
N CYS A 362 -1.67 -16.02 18.12
CA CYS A 362 -0.61 -15.64 19.05
C CYS A 362 -0.55 -16.56 20.27
N GLU A 363 -1.69 -16.93 20.86
CA GLU A 363 -1.75 -17.86 21.99
C GLU A 363 -1.28 -19.28 21.64
N ASP A 364 -1.56 -19.76 20.42
CA ASP A 364 -1.04 -21.02 19.90
C ASP A 364 0.51 -20.98 19.78
N ILE A 365 1.06 -19.87 19.26
CA ILE A 365 2.51 -19.66 19.15
C ILE A 365 3.17 -19.50 20.53
N GLU A 366 2.55 -18.77 21.44
CA GLU A 366 3.02 -18.65 22.83
C GLU A 366 3.08 -20.01 23.52
N ARG A 367 2.08 -20.89 23.31
CA ARG A 367 2.09 -22.27 23.81
C ARG A 367 3.19 -23.10 23.17
N PHE A 368 3.42 -22.95 21.87
CA PHE A 368 4.54 -23.58 21.18
C PHE A 368 5.89 -23.20 21.80
N VAL A 369 6.17 -21.89 21.95
CA VAL A 369 7.39 -21.40 22.61
C VAL A 369 7.44 -21.85 24.08
N GLY A 370 6.30 -21.84 24.79
CA GLY A 370 6.19 -22.26 26.18
C GLY A 370 6.57 -23.72 26.45
N ARG A 371 6.50 -24.58 25.44
CA ARG A 371 6.89 -26.01 25.48
C ARG A 371 8.33 -26.28 25.04
N GLY A 372 9.12 -25.23 24.81
CA GLY A 372 10.51 -25.35 24.39
C GLY A 372 10.76 -25.06 22.92
N GLY A 373 9.72 -24.74 22.15
CA GLY A 373 9.86 -24.36 20.74
C GLY A 373 10.67 -23.08 20.53
N MET A 374 11.24 -22.95 19.33
CA MET A 374 11.96 -21.76 18.90
C MET A 374 11.12 -20.94 17.93
N LEU A 375 10.98 -19.64 18.17
CA LEU A 375 10.36 -18.69 17.24
C LEU A 375 11.43 -17.76 16.67
N LEU A 376 11.59 -17.76 15.36
CA LEU A 376 12.42 -16.81 14.63
C LEU A 376 11.53 -15.74 14.00
N LEU A 377 11.81 -14.49 14.34
CA LEU A 377 11.17 -13.31 13.78
C LEU A 377 12.18 -12.57 12.93
N PHE A 378 11.95 -12.53 11.63
CA PHE A 378 12.67 -11.68 10.70
C PHE A 378 11.78 -10.51 10.31
N TYR A 379 12.36 -9.33 10.21
CA TYR A 379 11.65 -8.15 9.75
C TYR A 379 12.59 -7.30 8.91
N ASP A 380 12.11 -6.87 7.76
CA ASP A 380 12.82 -5.97 6.87
C ASP A 380 11.95 -4.74 6.54
N PRO A 381 12.43 -3.52 6.79
CA PRO A 381 11.75 -2.28 6.42
C PRO A 381 11.51 -2.10 4.92
N SER A 382 12.26 -2.78 4.04
CA SER A 382 12.03 -2.71 2.59
C SER A 382 10.75 -3.42 2.16
N TYR A 383 10.29 -4.43 2.92
CA TYR A 383 9.11 -5.23 2.59
C TYR A 383 7.82 -4.71 3.23
N GLU A 384 7.88 -4.00 4.36
CA GLU A 384 6.67 -3.60 5.12
C GLU A 384 5.72 -2.68 4.34
N TYR A 385 6.25 -1.81 3.49
CA TYR A 385 5.45 -0.75 2.87
C TYR A 385 4.86 -1.10 1.50
N VAL A 386 5.07 -2.33 1.04
CA VAL A 386 4.51 -2.80 -0.24
C VAL A 386 2.98 -3.03 -0.14
N SER A 387 2.43 -3.18 1.08
CA SER A 387 1.05 -3.66 1.24
C SER A 387 0.27 -3.05 2.42
N ILE A 388 -0.06 -1.75 2.37
CA ILE A 388 -1.15 -1.03 3.11
C ILE A 388 -0.64 0.09 4.06
N PRO A 389 -1.04 1.37 3.86
CA PRO A 389 -0.62 2.50 4.71
C PRO A 389 -1.24 2.54 6.12
N ASP A 390 -2.33 1.80 6.35
CA ASP A 390 -3.13 1.87 7.56
C ASP A 390 -3.17 0.52 8.28
N PHE A 391 -2.73 0.54 9.54
CA PHE A 391 -2.77 -0.51 10.58
C PHE A 391 -1.51 -1.37 10.83
N PHE A 392 -1.04 -1.27 12.08
CA PHE A 392 -0.04 -2.04 12.84
C PHE A 392 0.92 -2.97 12.07
N GLY A 393 2.22 -2.70 12.21
CA GLY A 393 3.30 -3.55 11.69
C GLY A 393 3.03 -5.03 12.00
N PRO A 394 2.71 -5.87 11.01
CA PRO A 394 2.14 -7.18 11.26
C PRO A 394 3.04 -8.07 12.11
N VAL A 395 4.36 -7.94 11.98
CA VAL A 395 5.32 -8.64 12.83
C VAL A 395 5.16 -8.30 14.32
N ASN A 396 4.76 -7.06 14.64
CA ASN A 396 4.55 -6.62 16.02
C ASN A 396 3.28 -7.20 16.64
N SER A 397 2.34 -7.72 15.85
CA SER A 397 1.19 -8.47 16.40
C SER A 397 1.63 -9.71 17.20
N ILE A 398 2.75 -10.34 16.79
CA ILE A 398 3.36 -11.47 17.49
C ILE A 398 4.55 -11.05 18.36
N ALA A 399 5.44 -10.16 17.88
CA ALA A 399 6.66 -9.78 18.63
C ALA A 399 6.36 -9.19 20.02
N ASN A 400 5.31 -8.36 20.11
CA ASN A 400 4.92 -7.69 21.35
C ASN A 400 4.57 -8.69 22.48
N ARG A 401 4.09 -9.89 22.13
CA ARG A 401 3.80 -10.98 23.09
C ARG A 401 5.04 -11.46 23.84
N PHE A 402 6.20 -11.30 23.21
CA PHE A 402 7.49 -11.69 23.76
C PHE A 402 8.32 -10.51 24.28
N GLY A 403 7.71 -9.32 24.42
CA GLY A 403 8.37 -8.12 24.93
C GLY A 403 9.34 -7.48 23.92
N LEU A 404 9.10 -7.72 22.64
CA LEU A 404 9.88 -7.18 21.52
C LEU A 404 8.98 -6.31 20.64
N SER A 405 9.50 -5.23 20.06
CA SER A 405 8.78 -4.43 19.08
C SER A 405 9.72 -3.89 18.01
N PHE A 406 9.50 -4.24 16.76
CA PHE A 406 10.25 -3.70 15.63
C PHE A 406 9.85 -2.25 15.37
N ALA A 407 10.85 -1.39 15.32
CA ALA A 407 10.64 0.02 15.06
C ALA A 407 10.34 0.28 13.58
N LYS A 408 9.69 1.41 13.32
CA LYS A 408 9.40 1.89 11.97
C LYS A 408 10.61 2.60 11.36
N GLY A 409 10.64 2.62 10.02
CA GLY A 409 11.75 3.17 9.26
C GLY A 409 12.97 2.25 9.25
N TYR A 410 14.12 2.82 8.93
CA TYR A 410 15.38 2.11 8.76
C TYR A 410 16.51 2.81 9.50
N LEU A 411 17.59 2.06 9.70
CA LEU A 411 18.83 2.54 10.25
C LEU A 411 19.81 2.91 9.15
N TYR A 412 20.62 3.94 9.40
CA TYR A 412 21.71 4.29 8.50
C TYR A 412 22.90 4.84 9.28
N ASN A 413 24.08 4.78 8.68
CA ASN A 413 25.31 5.34 9.24
C ASN A 413 26.12 6.00 8.13
N GLU A 414 26.36 7.30 8.23
CA GLU A 414 27.07 8.07 7.19
C GLU A 414 28.60 7.91 7.26
N VAL A 415 29.13 7.31 8.34
CA VAL A 415 30.58 7.19 8.60
C VAL A 415 31.05 5.74 8.52
N GLU A 416 30.37 4.84 9.23
CA GLU A 416 30.74 3.43 9.34
C GLU A 416 29.69 2.55 8.68
N HIS A 417 29.81 2.37 7.36
CA HIS A 417 28.90 1.56 6.56
C HIS A 417 29.62 0.72 5.49
N TYR A 418 28.99 -0.37 5.06
CA TYR A 418 29.51 -1.24 4.02
C TYR A 418 29.10 -0.74 2.63
N GLY A 419 29.95 0.07 2.01
CA GLY A 419 29.78 0.61 0.65
C GLY A 419 28.66 1.65 0.50
N PHE A 420 27.54 1.48 1.20
CA PHE A 420 26.34 2.30 1.12
C PHE A 420 25.78 2.61 2.51
N TYR A 421 25.35 3.85 2.75
CA TYR A 421 25.03 4.38 4.09
C TYR A 421 23.95 3.63 4.88
N ARG A 422 23.04 2.89 4.20
CA ARG A 422 22.04 2.03 4.87
C ARG A 422 22.62 0.69 5.33
N ASN A 423 23.71 0.24 4.72
CA ASN A 423 24.36 -1.02 5.05
C ASN A 423 25.22 -0.85 6.30
N ILE A 424 24.63 -1.09 7.46
CA ILE A 424 25.24 -0.80 8.76
C ILE A 424 26.14 -1.94 9.23
N TYR A 425 27.32 -1.58 9.76
CA TYR A 425 28.14 -2.51 10.52
C TYR A 425 27.59 -2.73 11.92
N ILE A 426 27.66 -3.97 12.39
CA ILE A 426 27.32 -4.38 13.74
C ILE A 426 28.55 -5.07 14.33
N ARG A 427 29.16 -4.43 15.33
CA ARG A 427 30.41 -4.89 15.96
C ARG A 427 30.31 -5.06 17.47
N ASN A 428 29.15 -4.71 18.03
CA ASN A 428 28.93 -4.83 19.45
C ASN A 428 28.01 -6.01 19.71
N PHE A 429 28.52 -6.96 20.48
CA PHE A 429 27.83 -8.20 20.80
C PHE A 429 27.82 -8.42 22.29
N ARG A 430 26.71 -8.94 22.80
CA ARG A 430 26.66 -9.60 24.11
C ARG A 430 27.10 -11.05 23.92
N GLU A 431 27.77 -11.63 24.90
CA GLU A 431 28.02 -13.08 24.93
C GLU A 431 26.70 -13.85 24.88
N ASN A 432 26.49 -14.59 23.79
CA ASN A 432 25.28 -15.38 23.53
C ASN A 432 25.62 -16.49 22.51
N PRO A 433 24.93 -17.64 22.52
CA PRO A 433 25.17 -18.69 21.54
C PRO A 433 25.07 -18.24 20.07
N LEU A 434 24.23 -17.24 19.76
CA LEU A 434 24.12 -16.68 18.42
C LEU A 434 25.33 -15.83 18.02
N THR A 435 25.93 -15.12 18.97
CA THR A 435 26.96 -14.10 18.71
C THR A 435 28.38 -14.60 18.98
N ARG A 436 28.54 -15.86 19.36
CA ARG A 436 29.86 -16.46 19.61
C ARG A 436 30.74 -16.37 18.36
N ASN A 437 31.99 -15.97 18.58
CA ASN A 437 33.02 -15.85 17.53
C ASN A 437 32.64 -14.93 16.36
N LEU A 438 31.73 -13.98 16.58
CA LEU A 438 31.45 -12.90 15.63
C LEU A 438 32.33 -11.69 15.93
N THR A 439 32.92 -11.12 14.89
CA THR A 439 33.73 -9.91 14.94
C THR A 439 32.98 -8.72 14.36
N SER A 440 32.28 -8.94 13.23
CA SER A 440 31.51 -7.91 12.56
C SER A 440 30.41 -8.55 11.71
N LEU A 441 29.25 -7.90 11.65
CA LEU A 441 28.18 -8.24 10.71
C LEU A 441 27.84 -7.01 9.87
N VAL A 442 27.18 -7.24 8.73
CA VAL A 442 26.57 -6.17 7.93
C VAL A 442 25.11 -6.49 7.74
N PHE A 443 24.24 -5.57 8.16
CA PHE A 443 22.83 -5.57 7.80
C PHE A 443 22.57 -4.47 6.77
N PHE A 444 21.76 -4.74 5.75
CA PHE A 444 21.64 -3.93 4.53
C PHE A 444 20.48 -2.93 4.63
N THR A 445 19.29 -3.43 4.93
CA THR A 445 18.12 -2.60 5.22
C THR A 445 17.59 -2.96 6.59
N SER A 446 18.29 -2.52 7.64
CA SER A 446 17.87 -2.86 9.01
C SER A 446 16.95 -1.81 9.62
N THR A 447 16.04 -2.22 10.49
CA THR A 447 15.50 -1.34 11.55
C THR A 447 16.17 -1.65 12.89
N TYR A 448 15.53 -1.27 14.01
CA TYR A 448 15.92 -1.65 15.36
C TYR A 448 14.75 -2.27 16.13
N ILE A 449 15.08 -2.95 17.21
CA ILE A 449 14.15 -3.71 18.04
C ILE A 449 14.08 -3.07 19.42
N HIS A 450 12.92 -2.51 19.76
CA HIS A 450 12.62 -2.11 21.13
C HIS A 450 12.53 -3.36 22.03
N ASN A 451 13.31 -3.35 23.10
CA ASN A 451 13.36 -4.40 24.10
C ASN A 451 13.92 -3.81 25.40
N MET A 452 13.73 -4.47 26.55
CA MET A 452 14.26 -3.97 27.83
C MET A 452 15.72 -4.38 28.07
N ASN A 453 16.07 -5.65 27.85
CA ASN A 453 17.39 -6.19 28.15
C ASN A 453 17.75 -7.44 27.31
N ASN A 454 17.06 -7.67 26.21
CA ASN A 454 17.20 -8.88 25.38
C ASN A 454 18.06 -8.67 24.13
N GLY A 455 18.54 -7.44 23.87
CA GLY A 455 19.46 -7.14 22.78
C GLY A 455 20.80 -7.88 22.94
N VAL A 456 21.17 -8.63 21.91
CA VAL A 456 22.44 -9.39 21.84
C VAL A 456 23.41 -8.85 20.81
N ALA A 457 22.94 -8.05 19.84
CA ALA A 457 23.79 -7.31 18.91
C ALA A 457 23.22 -5.92 18.65
N TRP A 458 24.09 -4.91 18.60
CA TRP A 458 23.68 -3.52 18.41
C TRP A 458 24.68 -2.68 17.62
N THR A 459 24.16 -1.61 17.04
CA THR A 459 24.89 -0.68 16.19
C THR A 459 25.78 0.26 17.01
N SER A 460 26.71 0.94 16.33
CA SER A 460 27.50 2.02 16.93
C SER A 460 26.60 3.20 17.35
N ASN A 461 27.07 4.05 18.28
CA ASN A 461 26.37 5.28 18.66
C ASN A 461 26.21 6.30 17.51
N ASN A 462 26.94 6.11 16.41
CA ASN A 462 26.89 6.98 15.23
C ASN A 462 25.83 6.55 14.21
N THR A 463 25.11 5.46 14.48
CA THR A 463 23.99 5.03 13.64
C THR A 463 22.76 5.87 13.94
N TYR A 464 21.96 6.16 12.92
CA TYR A 464 20.75 6.97 12.97
C TYR A 464 19.51 6.13 12.72
N SER A 465 18.40 6.50 13.35
CA SER A 465 17.06 6.12 12.91
C SER A 465 16.54 7.13 11.89
N SER A 466 16.05 6.67 10.73
CA SER A 466 15.50 7.55 9.69
C SER A 466 14.19 8.21 10.08
N THR A 467 13.35 7.54 10.89
CA THR A 467 12.10 8.12 11.39
C THR A 467 12.33 9.14 12.51
N ALA A 468 13.25 8.85 13.44
CA ALA A 468 13.54 9.75 14.56
C ALA A 468 14.56 10.85 14.22
N GLU A 469 15.26 10.73 13.08
CA GLU A 469 16.41 11.55 12.69
C GLU A 469 17.44 11.72 13.82
N ARG A 470 17.64 10.64 14.60
CA ARG A 470 18.42 10.66 15.84
C ARG A 470 19.54 9.64 15.84
N ARG A 471 20.74 10.08 16.22
CA ARG A 471 21.88 9.21 16.53
C ARG A 471 21.63 8.41 17.81
N GLY A 472 22.02 7.15 17.79
CA GLY A 472 21.94 6.32 18.98
C GLY A 472 22.51 4.93 18.76
N ARG A 473 22.59 4.21 19.87
CA ARG A 473 22.77 2.77 19.88
C ARG A 473 21.42 2.11 19.65
N TYR A 474 21.35 1.21 18.68
CA TYR A 474 20.13 0.51 18.31
C TYR A 474 20.37 -1.00 18.31
N ASP A 475 19.55 -1.74 19.06
CA ASP A 475 19.60 -3.20 19.07
C ASP A 475 18.97 -3.74 17.77
N VAL A 476 19.66 -4.63 17.09
CA VAL A 476 19.27 -5.19 15.78
C VAL A 476 19.06 -6.71 15.82
N ILE A 477 19.58 -7.35 16.86
CA ILE A 477 19.29 -8.74 17.18
C ILE A 477 18.86 -8.82 18.65
N ALA A 478 17.71 -9.43 18.90
CA ALA A 478 17.23 -9.72 20.24
C ALA A 478 17.07 -11.23 20.46
N TYR A 479 17.44 -11.70 21.65
CA TYR A 479 17.35 -13.10 22.06
C TYR A 479 16.59 -13.18 23.39
N VAL A 480 15.44 -13.83 23.39
CA VAL A 480 14.59 -14.01 24.57
C VAL A 480 14.54 -15.50 24.92
N LYS A 481 15.18 -15.87 26.03
CA LYS A 481 15.10 -17.23 26.57
C LYS A 481 14.07 -17.32 27.69
N ARG A 482 13.13 -18.24 27.56
CA ARG A 482 12.21 -18.69 28.62
C ARG A 482 12.25 -20.23 28.64
N ASN A 483 11.10 -20.89 28.72
CA ASN A 483 11.00 -22.34 28.47
C ASN A 483 11.45 -22.69 27.04
N GLY A 484 11.04 -21.88 26.05
CA GLY A 484 11.55 -21.90 24.68
C GLY A 484 12.42 -20.68 24.36
N THR A 485 12.57 -20.39 23.08
CA THR A 485 13.49 -19.34 22.60
C THR A 485 12.78 -18.48 21.56
N VAL A 486 12.89 -17.15 21.67
CA VAL A 486 12.49 -16.22 20.61
C VAL A 486 13.70 -15.43 20.18
N ILE A 487 13.99 -15.45 18.88
CA ILE A 487 15.10 -14.69 18.28
C ILE A 487 14.50 -13.76 17.25
N ALA A 488 14.85 -12.48 17.33
CA ALA A 488 14.39 -11.46 16.41
C ALA A 488 15.57 -10.81 15.70
N PHE A 489 15.48 -10.70 14.38
CA PHE A 489 16.42 -10.03 13.50
C PHE A 489 15.71 -8.89 12.77
N SER A 490 16.30 -7.70 12.79
CA SER A 490 15.76 -6.49 12.15
C SER A 490 16.14 -6.31 10.68
N ASP A 491 16.76 -7.33 10.10
CA ASP A 491 17.11 -7.48 8.68
C ASP A 491 17.00 -8.97 8.33
N GLN A 492 16.52 -9.28 7.13
CA GLN A 492 16.49 -10.66 6.61
C GLN A 492 17.35 -10.85 5.37
N THR A 493 17.83 -9.76 4.75
CA THR A 493 18.67 -9.78 3.55
C THR A 493 20.01 -10.47 3.77
N PHE A 494 20.54 -10.44 5.00
CA PHE A 494 21.76 -11.17 5.35
C PHE A 494 21.66 -12.70 5.12
N LEU A 495 20.46 -13.26 4.96
CA LEU A 495 20.26 -14.68 4.67
C LEU A 495 20.49 -15.03 3.19
N LYS A 496 20.42 -14.03 2.30
CA LYS A 496 20.41 -14.20 0.85
C LYS A 496 21.81 -14.14 0.26
N GLU A 497 22.03 -14.79 -0.88
CA GLU A 497 23.26 -14.59 -1.65
C GLU A 497 23.19 -13.26 -2.45
N PRO A 498 24.29 -12.49 -2.54
CA PRO A 498 25.62 -12.74 -1.96
C PRO A 498 25.79 -12.22 -0.51
N TYR A 499 24.78 -11.57 0.05
CA TYR A 499 24.82 -10.85 1.33
C TYR A 499 25.19 -11.73 2.54
N CYS A 500 24.88 -13.02 2.49
CA CYS A 500 25.26 -13.99 3.51
C CYS A 500 26.78 -14.18 3.65
N TYR A 501 27.58 -13.86 2.63
CA TYR A 501 29.04 -13.97 2.70
C TYR A 501 29.75 -12.67 3.08
N VAL A 502 29.00 -11.61 3.39
CA VAL A 502 29.59 -10.34 3.83
C VAL A 502 29.91 -10.40 5.33
N GLU A 503 31.14 -10.03 5.70
CA GLU A 503 31.65 -10.12 7.07
C GLU A 503 31.38 -11.51 7.69
N ASP A 504 30.92 -11.58 8.95
CA ASP A 504 30.59 -12.84 9.63
C ASP A 504 29.12 -13.27 9.47
N ASN A 505 28.37 -12.73 8.50
CA ASN A 505 26.94 -13.07 8.31
C ASN A 505 26.74 -14.60 8.15
N TYR A 506 27.59 -15.28 7.39
CA TYR A 506 27.53 -16.73 7.24
C TYR A 506 27.75 -17.46 8.56
N LYS A 507 28.68 -16.97 9.42
CA LYS A 507 28.91 -17.55 10.74
C LYS A 507 27.70 -17.35 11.67
N LEU A 508 27.02 -16.21 11.58
CA LEU A 508 25.76 -15.98 12.29
C LEU A 508 24.69 -17.01 11.86
N ILE A 509 24.58 -17.29 10.57
CA ILE A 509 23.70 -18.35 10.03
C ILE A 509 24.08 -19.71 10.64
N LEU A 510 25.36 -20.07 10.67
CA LEU A 510 25.82 -21.33 11.29
C LEU A 510 25.54 -21.41 12.80
N ASN A 511 25.66 -20.29 13.53
CA ASN A 511 25.31 -20.22 14.94
C ASN A 511 23.80 -20.43 15.14
N LEU A 512 22.96 -19.80 14.30
CA LEU A 512 21.51 -19.98 14.31
C LEU A 512 21.11 -21.43 14.00
N VAL A 513 21.72 -22.05 12.99
CA VAL A 513 21.52 -23.47 12.65
C VAL A 513 21.91 -24.36 13.83
N SER A 514 23.02 -24.06 14.50
CA SER A 514 23.47 -24.81 15.69
C SER A 514 22.46 -24.72 16.83
N GLU A 515 21.88 -23.53 17.06
CA GLU A 515 20.83 -23.34 18.05
C GLU A 515 19.59 -24.18 17.73
N ILE A 516 19.13 -24.18 16.47
CA ILE A 516 17.96 -24.97 16.03
C ILE A 516 18.19 -26.46 16.23
N VAL A 517 19.35 -26.98 15.82
CA VAL A 517 19.70 -28.40 15.98
C VAL A 517 19.84 -28.79 17.46
N GLY A 518 20.26 -27.85 18.30
CA GLY A 518 20.31 -28.03 19.76
C GLY A 518 18.93 -28.10 20.43
N VAL A 519 17.85 -27.69 19.76
CA VAL A 519 16.48 -27.80 20.29
C VAL A 519 16.00 -29.24 20.15
N LYS A 520 16.04 -29.99 21.25
CA LYS A 520 15.35 -31.28 21.33
C LYS A 520 13.85 -31.02 21.48
N VAL A 521 13.03 -31.64 20.64
CA VAL A 521 11.58 -31.71 20.87
C VAL A 521 11.39 -32.44 22.19
N THR A 522 10.95 -31.72 23.22
CA THR A 522 10.46 -32.36 24.45
C THR A 522 9.14 -33.00 24.09
N VAL A 523 9.20 -34.24 23.60
CA VAL A 523 8.04 -35.09 23.53
C VAL A 523 7.65 -35.31 24.98
N GLU A 524 6.67 -34.57 25.48
CA GLU A 524 5.92 -35.02 26.64
C GLU A 524 5.55 -36.47 26.34
N SER A 525 6.05 -37.37 27.19
CA SER A 525 5.75 -38.79 27.07
C SER A 525 4.24 -38.90 27.00
N ARG A 526 3.73 -39.19 25.79
CA ARG A 526 2.38 -39.66 25.59
C ARG A 526 2.17 -40.73 26.67
N LYS A 527 1.25 -40.48 27.60
CA LYS A 527 0.36 -41.59 27.96
C LYS A 527 -0.11 -42.10 26.60
N ILE A 528 0.29 -43.31 26.26
CA ILE A 528 -0.32 -44.04 25.17
C ILE A 528 -1.77 -44.21 25.65
N GLU A 529 -2.61 -43.23 25.35
CA GLU A 529 -4.00 -43.55 25.09
C GLU A 529 -3.93 -44.51 23.92
N GLU A 530 -4.33 -45.76 24.16
CA GLU A 530 -4.65 -46.70 23.09
C GLU A 530 -5.38 -45.92 22.01
N ILE A 531 -4.82 -45.89 20.80
CA ILE A 531 -5.51 -45.32 19.65
C ILE A 531 -6.73 -46.23 19.47
N ARG A 532 -7.88 -45.76 19.96
CA ARG A 532 -9.15 -46.40 19.68
C ARG A 532 -9.40 -46.21 18.18
N GLU A 533 -9.42 -47.30 17.45
CA GLU A 533 -9.69 -47.32 16.02
C GLU A 533 -11.04 -47.99 15.76
N ILE A 534 -11.82 -47.44 14.84
CA ILE A 534 -13.08 -48.00 14.37
C ILE A 534 -12.82 -48.70 13.03
N ALA A 535 -12.86 -50.02 13.04
CA ALA A 535 -12.76 -50.83 11.82
C ALA A 535 -14.00 -50.68 10.93
N LYS A 536 -13.88 -51.11 9.66
CA LYS A 536 -15.00 -51.12 8.72
C LYS A 536 -16.14 -52.02 9.24
N PRO A 537 -17.39 -51.53 9.29
CA PRO A 537 -18.50 -52.33 9.77
C PRO A 537 -18.82 -53.48 8.81
N ASN A 538 -19.00 -54.67 9.36
CA ASN A 538 -19.45 -55.84 8.59
C ASN A 538 -20.99 -55.91 8.60
N LEU A 539 -21.61 -55.45 7.51
CA LEU A 539 -23.05 -55.49 7.27
C LEU A 539 -23.35 -56.43 6.09
N PRO A 540 -23.78 -57.69 6.32
CA PRO A 540 -24.10 -58.64 5.26
C PRO A 540 -25.34 -58.21 4.45
N VAL A 541 -25.48 -58.75 3.25
CA VAL A 541 -26.69 -58.57 2.42
C VAL A 541 -27.90 -59.11 3.18
N GLY A 542 -29.02 -58.38 3.15
CA GLY A 542 -30.20 -58.64 3.96
C GLY A 542 -30.23 -57.88 5.29
N THR A 543 -29.17 -57.12 5.62
CA THR A 543 -29.18 -56.28 6.83
C THR A 543 -30.20 -55.15 6.70
N VAL A 544 -31.08 -55.04 7.70
CA VAL A 544 -32.07 -53.98 7.86
C VAL A 544 -31.75 -53.18 9.12
N LYS A 545 -31.66 -51.85 9.00
CA LYS A 545 -31.55 -50.92 10.13
C LYS A 545 -32.74 -50.00 10.14
N GLU A 546 -33.37 -49.82 11.28
CA GLU A 546 -34.41 -48.80 11.48
C GLU A 546 -33.84 -47.67 12.34
N PHE A 547 -34.15 -46.44 11.94
CA PHE A 547 -33.76 -45.22 12.63
C PHE A 547 -34.99 -44.39 12.95
N ILE A 548 -34.92 -43.63 14.04
CA ILE A 548 -35.81 -42.50 14.29
C ILE A 548 -35.12 -41.29 13.65
N GLU A 549 -35.75 -40.70 12.63
CA GLU A 549 -35.31 -39.48 11.97
C GLU A 549 -36.22 -38.33 12.42
N GLU A 550 -35.66 -37.37 13.15
CA GLU A 550 -36.33 -36.14 13.57
C GLU A 550 -35.97 -35.02 12.58
N ILE A 551 -36.96 -34.48 11.87
CA ILE A 551 -36.79 -33.37 10.92
C ILE A 551 -37.53 -32.15 11.48
N ASN A 552 -36.80 -31.10 11.86
CA ASN A 552 -37.36 -29.89 12.46
C ASN A 552 -38.32 -30.15 13.65
N GLY A 553 -38.13 -31.24 14.39
CA GLY A 553 -38.93 -31.63 15.54
C GLY A 553 -40.06 -32.65 15.28
N GLU A 554 -40.28 -33.06 14.03
CA GLU A 554 -41.22 -34.13 13.68
C GLU A 554 -40.48 -35.47 13.50
N GLU A 555 -40.94 -36.53 14.17
CA GLU A 555 -40.31 -37.85 14.11
C GLU A 555 -40.90 -38.73 12.99
N HIS A 556 -40.01 -39.33 12.21
CA HIS A 556 -40.31 -40.27 11.15
C HIS A 556 -39.50 -41.55 11.32
N LEU A 557 -40.02 -42.67 10.81
CA LEU A 557 -39.27 -43.91 10.71
C LEU A 557 -38.47 -43.92 9.41
N LEU A 558 -37.15 -44.07 9.51
CA LEU A 558 -36.26 -44.28 8.37
C LEU A 558 -35.77 -45.72 8.40
N LYS A 559 -35.88 -46.43 7.28
CA LYS A 559 -35.42 -47.81 7.15
C LYS A 559 -34.33 -47.91 6.10
N TRP A 560 -33.18 -48.43 6.50
CA TRP A 560 -32.02 -48.67 5.64
C TRP A 560 -31.89 -50.17 5.40
N ILE A 561 -31.79 -50.59 4.14
CA ILE A 561 -31.82 -52.00 3.73
C ILE A 561 -30.67 -52.25 2.77
N LYS A 562 -29.79 -53.21 3.08
CA LYS A 562 -28.77 -53.68 2.15
C LYS A 562 -29.33 -54.80 1.28
N THR A 563 -29.86 -54.45 0.11
CA THR A 563 -30.54 -55.39 -0.80
C THR A 563 -29.57 -56.29 -1.57
N SER A 564 -28.39 -55.76 -1.91
CA SER A 564 -27.31 -56.53 -2.55
C SER A 564 -25.92 -56.01 -2.14
N LYS A 565 -24.85 -56.52 -2.77
CA LYS A 565 -23.50 -55.94 -2.58
C LYS A 565 -23.37 -54.55 -3.21
N GLN A 566 -24.21 -54.24 -4.19
CA GLN A 566 -24.12 -53.04 -5.03
C GLN A 566 -25.31 -52.10 -4.86
N GLU A 567 -26.23 -52.41 -3.95
CA GLU A 567 -27.44 -51.61 -3.76
C GLU A 567 -27.82 -51.53 -2.28
N ILE A 568 -28.13 -50.30 -1.85
CA ILE A 568 -28.72 -49.98 -0.56
C ILE A 568 -30.00 -49.17 -0.82
N VAL A 569 -31.08 -49.57 -0.17
CA VAL A 569 -32.37 -48.88 -0.23
C VAL A 569 -32.63 -48.17 1.09
N VAL A 570 -33.00 -46.89 1.02
CA VAL A 570 -33.43 -46.09 2.17
C VAL A 570 -34.88 -45.68 1.98
N GLU A 571 -35.76 -46.17 2.85
CA GLU A 571 -37.19 -45.89 2.87
C GLU A 571 -37.51 -44.85 3.95
N ARG A 572 -38.21 -43.79 3.56
CA ARG A 572 -38.83 -42.77 4.41
C ARG A 572 -40.33 -42.70 4.07
N PRO A 573 -41.19 -42.09 4.91
CA PRO A 573 -42.64 -42.08 4.69
C PRO A 573 -43.07 -41.60 3.30
N ASP A 574 -42.39 -40.60 2.74
CA ASP A 574 -42.73 -39.98 1.46
C ASP A 574 -41.65 -40.16 0.37
N MET A 575 -40.64 -41.00 0.60
CA MET A 575 -39.48 -41.12 -0.29
C MET A 575 -38.78 -42.46 -0.17
N ILE A 576 -38.47 -43.07 -1.31
CA ILE A 576 -37.59 -44.25 -1.39
C ILE A 576 -36.38 -43.87 -2.23
N THR A 577 -35.18 -44.05 -1.67
CA THR A 577 -33.92 -43.77 -2.33
C THR A 577 -33.12 -45.05 -2.52
N HIS A 578 -32.71 -45.32 -3.75
CA HIS A 578 -31.79 -46.42 -4.08
C HIS A 578 -30.41 -45.85 -4.32
N TYR A 579 -29.42 -46.30 -3.54
CA TYR A 579 -28.01 -45.97 -3.70
C TYR A 579 -27.27 -47.12 -4.38
N TYR A 580 -26.54 -46.83 -5.44
CA TYR A 580 -25.83 -47.81 -6.26
C TYR A 580 -24.32 -47.73 -6.04
N TYR A 581 -23.69 -48.88 -5.93
CA TYR A 581 -22.25 -49.02 -5.67
C TYR A 581 -21.61 -49.95 -6.69
N ASN A 582 -20.32 -49.74 -6.98
CA ASN A 582 -19.55 -50.66 -7.82
C ASN A 582 -18.97 -51.84 -7.02
N GLU A 583 -18.26 -52.75 -7.68
CA GLU A 583 -17.57 -53.90 -7.06
C GLU A 583 -16.52 -53.50 -6.00
N GLU A 584 -16.02 -52.25 -6.03
CA GLU A 584 -15.08 -51.69 -5.04
C GLU A 584 -15.80 -50.98 -3.88
N GLU A 585 -17.13 -51.11 -3.78
CA GLU A 585 -18.00 -50.45 -2.80
C GLU A 585 -17.97 -48.91 -2.85
N LYS A 586 -17.62 -48.32 -4.00
CA LYS A 586 -17.70 -46.88 -4.23
C LYS A 586 -19.09 -46.52 -4.75
N LEU A 587 -19.69 -45.46 -4.21
CA LEU A 587 -21.01 -44.97 -4.60
C LEU A 587 -20.96 -44.37 -6.01
N THR A 588 -21.64 -45.00 -6.96
CA THR A 588 -21.67 -44.57 -8.36
C THR A 588 -22.82 -43.60 -8.65
N GLY A 589 -23.88 -43.62 -7.83
CA GLY A 589 -25.06 -42.79 -8.03
C GLY A 589 -26.22 -43.18 -7.14
N TYR A 590 -27.34 -42.46 -7.25
CA TYR A 590 -28.58 -42.81 -6.57
C TYR A 590 -29.81 -42.38 -7.36
N THR A 591 -30.94 -43.04 -7.12
CA THR A 591 -32.26 -42.65 -7.64
C THR A 591 -33.23 -42.40 -6.50
N SER A 592 -33.96 -41.27 -6.54
CA SER A 592 -34.95 -40.91 -5.53
C SER A 592 -36.05 -40.03 -6.12
N ASN A 593 -37.32 -40.39 -5.96
CA ASN A 593 -38.49 -39.56 -6.34
C ASN A 593 -38.37 -38.90 -7.75
N GLY A 594 -38.01 -39.67 -8.78
CA GLY A 594 -37.89 -39.19 -10.16
C GLY A 594 -36.61 -38.40 -10.46
N ILE A 595 -35.67 -38.37 -9.51
CA ILE A 595 -34.32 -37.84 -9.66
C ILE A 595 -33.34 -39.00 -9.79
N GLU A 596 -32.44 -38.92 -10.76
CA GLU A 596 -31.31 -39.83 -10.92
C GLU A 596 -30.00 -39.04 -10.93
N VAL A 597 -29.04 -39.46 -10.10
CA VAL A 597 -27.70 -38.87 -10.00
C VAL A 597 -26.67 -39.93 -10.34
N MET A 598 -25.78 -39.62 -11.29
CA MET A 598 -24.64 -40.46 -11.67
C MET A 598 -23.33 -39.70 -11.50
N TYR A 599 -22.49 -40.12 -10.57
CA TYR A 599 -21.19 -39.50 -10.31
C TYR A 599 -20.16 -39.89 -11.36
N ASP A 600 -19.44 -38.90 -11.90
CA ASP A 600 -18.34 -39.14 -12.84
C ASP A 600 -17.21 -39.93 -12.17
N THR A 601 -16.92 -39.59 -10.92
CA THR A 601 -15.94 -40.27 -10.07
C THR A 601 -16.68 -40.87 -8.88
N PRO A 602 -16.83 -42.21 -8.81
CA PRO A 602 -17.55 -42.86 -7.72
C PRO A 602 -16.98 -42.49 -6.34
N ILE A 603 -17.86 -42.11 -5.41
CA ILE A 603 -17.47 -41.63 -4.08
C ILE A 603 -17.06 -42.84 -3.23
N PRO A 604 -15.81 -42.91 -2.74
CA PRO A 604 -15.36 -44.06 -1.97
C PRO A 604 -15.93 -44.04 -0.54
N PRO A 605 -16.01 -45.20 0.14
CA PRO A 605 -16.42 -45.25 1.53
C PRO A 605 -15.41 -44.51 2.42
N PRO A 606 -15.75 -44.20 3.69
CA PRO A 606 -14.80 -43.66 4.65
C PRO A 606 -13.50 -44.49 4.68
N PRO A 607 -12.32 -43.87 4.84
CA PRO A 607 -11.05 -44.57 4.81
C PRO A 607 -10.83 -45.34 6.11
N TYR A 608 -11.40 -46.55 6.23
CA TYR A 608 -11.22 -47.41 7.41
C TYR A 608 -9.77 -47.94 7.52
N PRO A 609 -9.25 -48.19 8.74
CA PRO A 609 -9.87 -47.91 10.03
C PRO A 609 -9.89 -46.40 10.34
N ILE A 610 -10.95 -45.95 11.00
CA ILE A 610 -11.19 -44.55 11.36
C ILE A 610 -10.65 -44.31 12.78
N PHE A 611 -9.87 -43.26 12.98
CA PHE A 611 -9.32 -42.90 14.29
C PHE A 611 -9.28 -41.38 14.45
N LYS A 612 -9.19 -40.92 15.70
CA LYS A 612 -9.17 -39.49 16.05
C LYS A 612 -8.11 -38.73 15.24
N GLY A 613 -8.53 -37.64 14.59
CA GLY A 613 -7.66 -36.77 13.77
C GLY A 613 -7.56 -37.17 12.29
N LYS A 614 -8.16 -38.29 11.87
CA LYS A 614 -8.21 -38.67 10.45
C LYS A 614 -9.15 -37.73 9.69
N ASN A 615 -8.79 -37.36 8.46
CA ASN A 615 -9.62 -36.54 7.58
C ASN A 615 -9.56 -37.02 6.14
N TRP A 616 -10.57 -36.66 5.36
CA TRP A 616 -10.62 -36.94 3.93
C TRP A 616 -11.52 -35.94 3.22
N LYS A 617 -11.28 -35.79 1.92
CA LYS A 617 -12.05 -34.92 1.04
C LYS A 617 -12.36 -35.63 -0.27
N TYR A 618 -13.60 -35.52 -0.73
CA TYR A 618 -14.05 -36.06 -2.01
C TYR A 618 -14.66 -34.96 -2.86
N GLU A 619 -14.37 -34.99 -4.15
CA GLU A 619 -14.96 -34.10 -5.15
C GLU A 619 -15.36 -34.94 -6.36
N SER A 620 -16.60 -34.80 -6.81
CA SER A 620 -17.06 -35.39 -8.06
C SER A 620 -18.03 -34.46 -8.76
N SER A 621 -17.84 -34.30 -10.06
CA SER A 621 -18.94 -33.82 -10.90
C SER A 621 -19.91 -34.97 -11.17
N TYR A 622 -21.15 -34.69 -11.51
CA TYR A 622 -22.16 -35.71 -11.75
C TYR A 622 -23.20 -35.25 -12.77
N THR A 623 -23.85 -36.22 -13.39
CA THR A 623 -25.01 -36.01 -14.25
C THR A 623 -26.28 -36.22 -13.44
N LEU A 624 -27.21 -35.27 -13.55
CA LEU A 624 -28.48 -35.22 -12.82
C LEU A 624 -29.61 -35.26 -13.81
N HIS A 625 -30.49 -36.26 -13.70
CA HIS A 625 -31.76 -36.31 -14.44
C HIS A 625 -32.90 -35.97 -13.49
N ILE A 626 -33.75 -35.02 -13.87
CA ILE A 626 -34.97 -34.65 -13.16
C ILE A 626 -36.12 -34.74 -14.17
N GLY A 627 -36.90 -35.82 -14.13
CA GLY A 627 -37.90 -36.08 -15.18
C GLY A 627 -37.23 -36.31 -16.55
N GLU A 628 -37.55 -35.48 -17.56
CA GLU A 628 -36.94 -35.53 -18.90
C GLU A 628 -35.72 -34.59 -19.05
N GLU A 629 -35.42 -33.76 -18.04
CA GLU A 629 -34.32 -32.78 -18.11
C GLU A 629 -33.01 -33.37 -17.56
N GLU A 630 -31.90 -33.15 -18.29
CA GLU A 630 -30.54 -33.50 -17.86
C GLU A 630 -29.74 -32.22 -17.56
N THR A 631 -29.04 -32.21 -16.42
CA THR A 631 -28.17 -31.11 -16.01
C THR A 631 -26.91 -31.63 -15.34
N ARG A 632 -25.92 -30.75 -15.16
CA ARG A 632 -24.62 -31.07 -14.56
C ARG A 632 -24.52 -30.49 -13.16
N GLY A 633 -24.04 -31.31 -12.23
CA GLY A 633 -23.82 -30.95 -10.85
C GLY A 633 -22.36 -31.11 -10.41
N LYS A 634 -22.03 -30.50 -9.27
CA LYS A 634 -20.75 -30.66 -8.57
C LYS A 634 -21.01 -30.96 -7.11
N TYR A 635 -20.45 -32.07 -6.65
CA TYR A 635 -20.50 -32.53 -5.27
C TYR A 635 -19.10 -32.43 -4.65
N MET A 636 -19.03 -31.91 -3.43
CA MET A 636 -17.82 -31.85 -2.61
C MET A 636 -18.17 -32.26 -1.19
N GLU A 637 -17.34 -33.08 -0.56
CA GLU A 637 -17.47 -33.54 0.83
C GLU A 637 -16.13 -33.38 1.54
N GLU A 638 -16.15 -32.81 2.75
CA GLU A 638 -15.00 -32.67 3.64
C GLU A 638 -15.36 -33.28 5.01
N CYS A 639 -14.55 -34.24 5.48
CA CYS A 639 -14.80 -35.00 6.70
C CYS A 639 -13.58 -34.98 7.63
N TYR A 640 -13.82 -34.87 8.94
CA TYR A 640 -12.79 -34.88 9.99
C TYR A 640 -13.27 -35.63 11.23
N VAL A 641 -12.44 -36.55 11.75
CA VAL A 641 -12.76 -37.33 12.96
C VAL A 641 -12.33 -36.55 14.19
N GLU A 642 -13.30 -36.02 14.94
CA GLU A 642 -13.04 -35.21 16.13
C GLU A 642 -12.55 -36.04 17.31
N GLU A 643 -13.19 -37.18 17.55
CA GLU A 643 -12.94 -38.06 18.68
C GLU A 643 -13.57 -39.44 18.48
N ILE A 644 -13.17 -40.40 19.31
CA ILE A 644 -13.89 -41.66 19.51
C ILE A 644 -14.67 -41.53 20.82
N GLN A 645 -15.98 -41.69 20.77
CA GLN A 645 -16.85 -41.61 21.93
C GLN A 645 -17.89 -42.73 21.93
N ASP A 646 -18.35 -43.08 23.12
CA ASP A 646 -19.33 -44.12 23.32
C ASP A 646 -20.75 -43.54 23.20
N ILE A 647 -21.59 -44.11 22.33
CA ILE A 647 -22.98 -43.71 22.07
C ILE A 647 -23.92 -44.83 22.49
N GLU A 648 -24.91 -44.51 23.33
CA GLU A 648 -25.97 -45.45 23.67
C GLU A 648 -27.06 -45.47 22.59
N ALA A 649 -27.34 -46.67 22.06
CA ALA A 649 -28.46 -46.92 21.14
C ALA A 649 -28.95 -48.35 21.32
N ILE A 650 -30.25 -48.61 21.10
CA ILE A 650 -30.87 -49.95 21.18
C ILE A 650 -30.55 -50.73 22.48
N GLY A 651 -30.37 -50.03 23.61
CA GLY A 651 -30.05 -50.63 24.91
C GLY A 651 -28.60 -51.15 25.04
N LYS A 652 -27.70 -50.73 24.14
CA LYS A 652 -26.26 -51.05 24.16
C LYS A 652 -25.42 -49.78 23.95
N THR A 653 -24.17 -49.83 24.37
CA THR A 653 -23.19 -48.78 24.15
C THR A 653 -22.30 -49.15 22.97
N TYR A 654 -22.21 -48.28 21.97
CA TYR A 654 -21.36 -48.43 20.79
C TYR A 654 -20.19 -47.47 20.86
N SER A 655 -18.97 -47.97 20.67
CA SER A 655 -17.84 -47.06 20.44
C SER A 655 -17.91 -46.53 19.00
N CYS A 656 -17.98 -45.21 18.86
CA CYS A 656 -18.24 -44.52 17.61
C CYS A 656 -17.17 -43.48 17.30
N ALA A 657 -16.75 -43.40 16.05
CA ALA A 657 -16.01 -42.25 15.54
C ALA A 657 -17.00 -41.11 15.29
N LYS A 658 -16.81 -39.97 15.97
CA LYS A 658 -17.55 -38.73 15.72
C LYS A 658 -16.88 -37.98 14.57
N ILE A 659 -17.54 -37.95 13.42
CA ILE A 659 -17.03 -37.38 12.18
C ILE A 659 -17.78 -36.10 11.89
N SER A 660 -17.12 -34.95 11.97
CA SER A 660 -17.67 -33.70 11.45
C SER A 660 -17.60 -33.73 9.92
N PHE A 661 -18.69 -33.44 9.24
CA PHE A 661 -18.74 -33.40 7.78
C PHE A 661 -19.35 -32.11 7.26
N LYS A 662 -18.89 -31.71 6.07
CA LYS A 662 -19.49 -30.64 5.27
C LYS A 662 -19.61 -31.11 3.83
N THR A 663 -20.83 -31.21 3.33
CA THR A 663 -21.09 -31.45 1.91
C THR A 663 -21.56 -30.16 1.24
N THR A 664 -21.18 -29.99 -0.02
CA THR A 664 -21.63 -28.91 -0.88
C THR A 664 -22.02 -29.50 -2.22
N ASP A 665 -23.29 -29.36 -2.56
CA ASP A 665 -23.85 -29.83 -3.81
C ASP A 665 -24.37 -28.65 -4.63
N GLN A 666 -23.96 -28.53 -5.90
CA GLN A 666 -24.31 -27.41 -6.77
C GLN A 666 -24.77 -27.89 -8.14
N PHE A 667 -25.97 -27.51 -8.55
CA PHE A 667 -26.52 -27.83 -9.87
C PHE A 667 -27.53 -26.78 -10.34
N ASN A 668 -27.80 -26.74 -11.64
CA ASN A 668 -28.76 -25.81 -12.22
C ASN A 668 -30.16 -26.44 -12.29
N VAL A 669 -31.18 -25.68 -11.90
CA VAL A 669 -32.59 -25.99 -12.07
C VAL A 669 -33.27 -24.89 -12.89
N SER A 670 -34.49 -25.11 -13.38
CA SER A 670 -35.24 -24.14 -14.20
C SER A 670 -35.40 -22.73 -13.60
N LYS A 671 -35.33 -22.62 -12.26
CA LYS A 671 -35.42 -21.34 -11.50
C LYS A 671 -34.06 -20.68 -11.20
N GLY A 672 -32.94 -21.28 -11.61
CA GLY A 672 -31.58 -20.78 -11.37
C GLY A 672 -30.62 -21.83 -10.79
N LYS A 673 -29.50 -21.38 -10.23
CA LYS A 673 -28.51 -22.26 -9.61
C LYS A 673 -28.92 -22.60 -8.18
N LEU A 674 -29.10 -23.88 -7.89
CA LEU A 674 -29.30 -24.39 -6.54
C LEU A 674 -27.94 -24.77 -5.93
N THR A 675 -27.73 -24.43 -4.66
CA THR A 675 -26.57 -24.85 -3.88
C THR A 675 -27.07 -25.37 -2.53
N ILE A 676 -26.77 -26.62 -2.23
CA ILE A 676 -27.13 -27.28 -0.98
C ILE A 676 -25.86 -27.43 -0.17
N ILE A 677 -25.85 -26.92 1.06
CA ILE A 677 -24.74 -27.07 1.99
C ILE A 677 -25.25 -27.83 3.20
N VAL A 678 -24.68 -29.00 3.47
CA VAL A 678 -24.99 -29.78 4.66
C VAL A 678 -23.79 -29.77 5.58
N LYS A 679 -24.00 -29.45 6.85
CA LYS A 679 -22.95 -29.48 7.89
C LYS A 679 -23.46 -30.22 9.10
N GLY A 680 -22.69 -31.15 9.62
CA GLY A 680 -23.12 -31.95 10.75
C GLY A 680 -22.07 -32.90 11.28
N TYR A 681 -22.55 -33.86 12.08
CA TYR A 681 -21.76 -34.91 12.70
C TYR A 681 -22.41 -36.27 12.43
N SER A 682 -21.59 -37.25 12.06
CA SER A 682 -21.99 -38.66 11.97
C SER A 682 -21.20 -39.48 12.98
N TRP A 683 -21.88 -40.43 13.65
CA TRP A 683 -21.28 -41.35 14.62
C TRP A 683 -21.32 -42.76 14.07
N ILE A 684 -20.14 -43.25 13.68
CA ILE A 684 -20.00 -44.55 13.00
C ILE A 684 -19.29 -45.53 13.93
N SER A 685 -19.90 -46.70 14.12
CA SER A 685 -19.35 -47.84 14.86
C SER A 685 -18.94 -48.99 13.93
N SER A 686 -17.92 -49.76 14.32
CA SER A 686 -17.50 -50.97 13.62
C SER A 686 -18.52 -52.12 13.75
N GLU A 687 -19.44 -52.05 14.71
CA GLU A 687 -20.41 -53.12 14.96
C GLU A 687 -21.64 -53.03 14.05
N VAL A 688 -22.13 -51.81 13.82
CA VAL A 688 -23.44 -51.54 13.18
C VAL A 688 -23.40 -50.46 12.10
N GLY A 689 -22.22 -49.86 11.85
CA GLY A 689 -22.06 -48.71 10.98
C GLY A 689 -22.58 -47.44 11.65
N GLU A 690 -23.30 -46.61 10.90
CA GLU A 690 -23.92 -45.40 11.44
C GLU A 690 -24.89 -45.72 12.58
N VAL A 691 -24.63 -45.10 13.73
CA VAL A 691 -25.44 -45.19 14.96
C VAL A 691 -26.29 -43.94 15.10
N LYS A 692 -25.69 -42.77 14.90
CA LYS A 692 -26.31 -41.45 15.06
C LYS A 692 -25.83 -40.51 13.96
N GLU A 693 -26.67 -39.59 13.52
CA GLU A 693 -26.28 -38.48 12.65
C GLU A 693 -27.04 -37.20 13.06
N GLU A 694 -26.39 -36.05 13.03
CA GLU A 694 -27.04 -34.75 13.31
C GLU A 694 -26.49 -33.70 12.35
N TYR A 695 -27.34 -33.03 11.57
CA TYR A 695 -26.89 -32.03 10.60
C TYR A 695 -27.91 -30.94 10.31
N THR A 696 -27.40 -29.82 9.80
CA THR A 696 -28.19 -28.74 9.21
C THR A 696 -27.97 -28.72 7.70
N ALA A 697 -29.05 -28.83 6.93
CA ALA A 697 -29.05 -28.70 5.48
C ALA A 697 -29.61 -27.33 5.07
N GLN A 698 -28.79 -26.54 4.39
CA GLN A 698 -29.12 -25.20 3.90
C GLN A 698 -29.23 -25.20 2.38
N TYR A 699 -30.35 -24.71 1.85
CA TYR A 699 -30.63 -24.64 0.42
C TYR A 699 -30.56 -23.19 -0.03
N TYR A 700 -29.69 -22.90 -0.98
CA TYR A 700 -29.50 -21.57 -1.55
C TYR A 700 -29.95 -21.56 -3.02
N MET A 701 -30.88 -20.68 -3.37
CA MET A 701 -31.27 -20.42 -4.76
C MET A 701 -30.61 -19.12 -5.21
N ASN A 702 -29.76 -19.18 -6.24
CA ASN A 702 -28.99 -18.03 -6.75
C ASN A 702 -28.22 -17.28 -5.63
N GLY A 703 -27.70 -18.02 -4.64
CA GLY A 703 -26.95 -17.46 -3.50
C GLY A 703 -27.80 -16.96 -2.33
N ILE A 704 -29.14 -17.01 -2.44
CA ILE A 704 -30.06 -16.60 -1.36
C ILE A 704 -30.54 -17.86 -0.63
N LEU A 705 -30.42 -17.89 0.70
CA LEU A 705 -30.95 -18.99 1.53
C LEU A 705 -32.47 -19.03 1.40
N VAL A 706 -33.00 -20.14 0.88
CA VAL A 706 -34.44 -20.34 0.65
C VAL A 706 -35.07 -21.38 1.58
N ARG A 707 -34.26 -22.28 2.15
CA ARG A 707 -34.73 -23.30 3.09
C ARG A 707 -33.58 -23.75 3.99
N GLU A 708 -33.91 -24.03 5.25
CA GLU A 708 -33.00 -24.65 6.21
C GLU A 708 -33.75 -25.78 6.93
N ILE A 709 -33.07 -26.91 7.14
CA ILE A 709 -33.63 -28.09 7.77
C ILE A 709 -32.62 -28.63 8.77
N HIS A 710 -33.08 -28.95 9.98
CA HIS A 710 -32.31 -29.62 11.00
C HIS A 710 -32.77 -31.07 11.08
N VAL A 711 -31.82 -32.00 10.97
CA VAL A 711 -32.09 -33.43 10.97
C VAL A 711 -31.29 -34.10 12.08
N LYS A 712 -31.93 -34.99 12.82
CA LYS A 712 -31.27 -35.92 13.74
C LYS A 712 -31.72 -37.33 13.43
N ILE A 713 -30.79 -38.26 13.31
CA ILE A 713 -31.04 -39.66 13.02
C ILE A 713 -30.45 -40.49 14.17
N MET A 714 -31.23 -41.41 14.72
CA MET A 714 -30.81 -42.26 15.83
C MET A 714 -31.22 -43.72 15.59
N LEU A 715 -30.28 -44.65 15.70
CA LEU A 715 -30.51 -46.09 15.48
C LEU A 715 -31.52 -46.65 16.49
N LYS A 716 -32.60 -47.25 15.96
CA LYS A 716 -33.73 -47.82 16.71
C LYS A 716 -33.70 -49.34 16.74
N SER A 717 -33.32 -49.99 15.65
CA SER A 717 -33.19 -51.45 15.57
C SER A 717 -32.22 -51.85 14.46
N ILE A 718 -31.61 -53.03 14.59
CA ILE A 718 -30.80 -53.64 13.52
C ILE A 718 -31.06 -55.15 13.48
N GLN A 719 -31.34 -55.65 12.29
CA GLN A 719 -31.41 -57.07 11.97
C GLN A 719 -30.35 -57.36 10.92
N LYS A 720 -29.29 -58.09 11.27
CA LYS A 720 -28.27 -58.53 10.31
C LYS A 720 -28.82 -59.67 9.45
N GLY A 721 -28.56 -59.60 8.15
CA GLY A 721 -29.00 -60.57 7.14
C GLY A 721 -28.29 -61.92 7.21
#